data_AF-A0A6J2UPQ6-F1
#
_entry.id   AF-A0A6J2UPQ6-F1
#
_cell.length_a   1.000
_cell.length_b   1.000
_cell.length_c   1.000
_cell.angle_alpha   90.00
_cell.angle_beta   90.00
_cell.angle_gamma   90.00
#
_symmetry.space_group_name_H-M   'P 1'
#
loop_
_entity.id
_entity.type
_entity.pdbx_description
1 polymer ?
#
loop_
_entity_poly.entity_id
_entity_poly.type
_entity_poly.pdbx_seq_one_letter_code
_entity_poly.pdbx_strand_id
1 'polypeptide(L)'
;MRLDIMSAAMEKLLLCVAVLCVPAASMLCPKRCTCQNLLPSYTVLCAKTGLLFVPPNIDRRTAELRLMDNFITTLRHRDFANMTSLIHLTLSRNTISQILPYAFADLQDLHALHLDNNRLTVLDDTHLQGLVNLRHLILSNNQLHSISEGAFQDFLETLEDLDLSYNNLVDVPWETVALLASVNTLSLDHNLIEFVPEGIFSNLHKLARLDMTSNKLKKIPPDPLFLRIPVYAKMKGSPLTALVLSFGGNPLHCNCELVWLRRLTREDDLETCASPRDLAGKYFWTIREEDFVCEPPMITRHTSKMFVMEGQEVSLRCRSVGDPEPTTHWVSPDGKLIGNTSRTTCYENGSLDILTATVKDSGVFTCIASNAAGEATAPVELVVNPSPHYNPKVEPEPGPSDMPTSIKSNSSGGQSRTEQRVSVSEITSSSATIRWPPQNHIPGVRMYQIQYNSSTDDILIYRMIPASHKLFMLSDLASSRDYDLCVLAVYDDGVTTLTATRLVGCVGFTTEREYRHCRPLHDQFLGGTMIIVIGGIIVASVLVFIFILLMKYKLHSNHYKQKAARVTNVCSQTNGGQSGAVPGPPPRSSSSSASASKPSAPLGERQEGPQAQEGGFGGPLKGTTVVDLNPEYGKSVKEEDSISQ
;
A
#
# COMPACT_ATOMS: atom_id res chain seq x y z
N MET A 1 -76.08 -48.20 -8.57
CA MET A 1 -75.55 -47.84 -9.92
C MET A 1 -75.62 -46.35 -10.26
N ARG A 2 -76.77 -45.64 -10.20
CA ARG A 2 -76.79 -44.21 -10.62
C ARG A 2 -76.20 -43.22 -9.60
N LEU A 3 -76.20 -43.52 -8.30
CA LEU A 3 -75.61 -42.65 -7.27
C LEU A 3 -74.07 -42.80 -7.20
N ASP A 4 -73.57 -44.02 -7.32
CA ASP A 4 -72.15 -44.37 -7.12
C ASP A 4 -71.25 -43.68 -8.15
N ILE A 5 -71.75 -43.55 -9.39
CA ILE A 5 -71.09 -42.84 -10.49
C ILE A 5 -70.98 -41.34 -10.19
N MET A 6 -71.95 -40.73 -9.50
CA MET A 6 -71.89 -39.32 -9.13
C MET A 6 -70.90 -39.05 -8.00
N SER A 7 -70.75 -39.98 -7.04
CA SER A 7 -69.73 -39.85 -5.98
C SER A 7 -68.31 -39.88 -6.57
N ALA A 8 -68.00 -40.88 -7.39
CA ALA A 8 -66.70 -41.01 -8.04
C ALA A 8 -66.41 -39.87 -9.04
N ALA A 9 -67.45 -39.26 -9.63
CA ALA A 9 -67.32 -38.07 -10.46
C ALA A 9 -67.00 -36.81 -9.62
N MET A 10 -67.67 -36.61 -8.47
CA MET A 10 -67.35 -35.50 -7.57
C MET A 10 -65.95 -35.63 -6.96
N GLU A 11 -65.54 -36.82 -6.50
CA GLU A 11 -64.18 -37.01 -5.95
C GLU A 11 -63.10 -36.72 -6.99
N LYS A 12 -63.28 -37.16 -8.24
CA LYS A 12 -62.34 -36.84 -9.33
C LYS A 12 -62.37 -35.37 -9.71
N LEU A 13 -63.53 -34.71 -9.69
CA LEU A 13 -63.62 -33.26 -9.93
C LEU A 13 -62.95 -32.47 -8.79
N LEU A 14 -63.13 -32.89 -7.54
CA LEU A 14 -62.51 -32.29 -6.36
C LEU A 14 -60.99 -32.48 -6.36
N LEU A 15 -60.50 -33.66 -6.75
CA LEU A 15 -59.06 -33.89 -7.00
C LEU A 15 -58.53 -33.00 -8.13
N CYS A 16 -59.24 -32.88 -9.25
CA CYS A 16 -58.81 -32.02 -10.36
C CYS A 16 -58.79 -30.53 -9.95
N VAL A 17 -59.75 -30.07 -9.16
CA VAL A 17 -59.76 -28.70 -8.61
C VAL A 17 -58.65 -28.52 -7.58
N ALA A 18 -58.37 -29.50 -6.72
CA ALA A 18 -57.25 -29.44 -5.77
C ALA A 18 -55.87 -29.44 -6.48
N VAL A 19 -55.73 -30.18 -7.59
CA VAL A 19 -54.50 -30.22 -8.41
C VAL A 19 -54.35 -28.97 -9.29
N LEU A 20 -55.45 -28.33 -9.72
CA LEU A 20 -55.40 -27.02 -10.39
C LEU A 20 -55.16 -25.88 -9.39
N CYS A 21 -55.56 -26.05 -8.13
CA CYS A 21 -55.19 -25.19 -7.01
C CYS A 21 -53.84 -25.58 -6.39
N VAL A 22 -52.81 -25.75 -7.23
CA VAL A 22 -51.43 -25.49 -6.75
C VAL A 22 -51.45 -24.07 -6.17
N PRO A 23 -51.08 -23.86 -4.89
CA PRO A 23 -50.97 -22.51 -4.37
C PRO A 23 -49.90 -21.80 -5.18
N ALA A 24 -50.29 -20.79 -5.95
CA ALA A 24 -49.35 -19.89 -6.61
C ALA A 24 -48.56 -19.17 -5.52
N ALA A 25 -47.43 -19.77 -5.13
CA ALA A 25 -46.65 -19.40 -3.95
C ALA A 25 -46.34 -17.91 -4.02
N SER A 26 -47.00 -17.14 -3.17
CA SER A 26 -47.19 -15.70 -3.36
C SER A 26 -45.84 -15.00 -3.36
N MET A 27 -45.31 -14.73 -4.55
CA MET A 27 -43.89 -14.46 -4.75
C MET A 27 -43.49 -13.24 -3.90
N LEU A 28 -42.55 -13.44 -2.97
CA LEU A 28 -42.21 -12.43 -1.97
C LEU A 28 -41.36 -11.33 -2.62
N CYS A 29 -42.07 -10.34 -3.17
CA CYS A 29 -41.49 -9.12 -3.69
C CYS A 29 -41.57 -7.99 -2.64
N PRO A 30 -40.44 -7.40 -2.20
CA PRO A 30 -40.48 -6.28 -1.26
C PRO A 30 -41.20 -5.07 -1.84
N LYS A 31 -42.02 -4.37 -1.02
CA LYS A 31 -42.93 -3.28 -1.43
C LYS A 31 -42.31 -2.10 -2.21
N ARG A 32 -40.98 -1.98 -2.25
CA ARG A 32 -40.25 -0.91 -2.97
C ARG A 32 -39.52 -1.42 -4.22
N CYS A 33 -39.44 -2.73 -4.42
CA CYS A 33 -38.68 -3.38 -5.48
C CYS A 33 -39.60 -3.85 -6.60
N THR A 34 -39.05 -4.02 -7.80
CA THR A 34 -39.71 -4.71 -8.90
C THR A 34 -39.09 -6.09 -9.08
N CYS A 35 -39.93 -7.13 -9.10
CA CYS A 35 -39.47 -8.51 -9.23
C CYS A 35 -39.94 -9.07 -10.57
N GLN A 36 -39.05 -9.76 -11.28
CA GLN A 36 -39.27 -10.30 -12.62
C GLN A 36 -39.09 -11.81 -12.58
N ASN A 37 -40.03 -12.55 -13.16
CA ASN A 37 -39.98 -14.00 -13.29
C ASN A 37 -39.78 -14.34 -14.77
N LEU A 38 -38.53 -14.59 -15.16
CA LEU A 38 -38.08 -14.83 -16.52
C LEU A 38 -37.44 -16.24 -16.55
N LEU A 39 -38.29 -17.28 -16.56
CA LEU A 39 -37.82 -18.67 -16.48
C LEU A 39 -36.64 -18.90 -17.45
N PRO A 40 -35.47 -19.36 -16.95
CA PRO A 40 -35.27 -20.04 -15.67
C PRO A 40 -35.00 -19.16 -14.43
N SER A 41 -34.78 -17.84 -14.54
CA SER A 41 -34.33 -16.99 -13.43
C SER A 41 -35.43 -16.12 -12.79
N TYR A 42 -35.34 -15.93 -11.48
CA TYR A 42 -36.10 -14.93 -10.73
C TYR A 42 -35.18 -13.77 -10.32
N THR A 43 -35.52 -12.55 -10.73
CA THR A 43 -34.69 -11.36 -10.56
C THR A 43 -35.40 -10.33 -9.68
N VAL A 44 -34.70 -9.75 -8.69
CA VAL A 44 -35.23 -8.73 -7.77
C VAL A 44 -34.45 -7.44 -7.91
N LEU A 45 -35.14 -6.37 -8.31
CA LEU A 45 -34.55 -5.06 -8.60
C LEU A 45 -35.05 -4.00 -7.60
N CYS A 46 -34.15 -3.43 -6.82
CA CYS A 46 -34.45 -2.41 -5.79
C CYS A 46 -33.66 -1.10 -5.99
N ALA A 47 -33.22 -0.82 -7.22
CA ALA A 47 -32.35 0.32 -7.52
C ALA A 47 -33.02 1.67 -7.22
N LYS A 48 -32.30 2.60 -6.56
CA LYS A 48 -32.77 3.99 -6.29
C LYS A 48 -34.05 4.07 -5.43
N THR A 49 -34.23 3.13 -4.50
CA THR A 49 -35.46 3.02 -3.68
C THR A 49 -35.36 3.63 -2.27
N GLY A 50 -34.16 4.09 -1.88
CA GLY A 50 -33.88 4.73 -0.60
C GLY A 50 -33.75 3.73 0.56
N LEU A 51 -33.25 2.52 0.29
CA LEU A 51 -33.08 1.48 1.30
C LEU A 51 -31.92 1.80 2.25
N LEU A 52 -32.19 1.75 3.57
CA LEU A 52 -31.20 1.86 4.64
C LEU A 52 -30.63 0.49 5.05
N PHE A 53 -31.27 -0.60 4.63
CA PHE A 53 -30.93 -1.99 4.94
C PHE A 53 -31.47 -2.93 3.86
N VAL A 54 -30.88 -4.12 3.72
CA VAL A 54 -31.36 -5.17 2.82
C VAL A 54 -32.80 -5.57 3.21
N PRO A 55 -33.78 -5.59 2.27
CA PRO A 55 -35.15 -5.97 2.58
C PRO A 55 -35.25 -7.41 3.13
N PRO A 56 -35.90 -7.66 4.28
CA PRO A 56 -35.96 -9.00 4.88
C PRO A 56 -36.89 -9.98 4.14
N ASN A 57 -37.74 -9.48 3.24
CA ASN A 57 -38.80 -10.25 2.58
C ASN A 57 -38.46 -10.52 1.10
N ILE A 58 -37.25 -10.99 0.83
CA ILE A 58 -36.79 -11.41 -0.51
C ILE A 58 -37.04 -12.90 -0.67
N ASP A 59 -37.60 -13.34 -1.81
CA ASP A 59 -37.73 -14.76 -2.14
C ASP A 59 -36.33 -15.40 -2.24
N ARG A 60 -36.09 -16.48 -1.47
CA ARG A 60 -34.77 -17.11 -1.39
C ARG A 60 -34.35 -17.84 -2.68
N ARG A 61 -35.26 -17.99 -3.65
CA ARG A 61 -35.02 -18.51 -5.01
C ARG A 61 -34.56 -17.42 -6.00
N THR A 62 -34.20 -16.24 -5.53
CA THR A 62 -33.70 -15.14 -6.37
C THR A 62 -32.33 -15.49 -6.94
N ALA A 63 -32.23 -15.52 -8.27
CA ALA A 63 -30.99 -15.78 -9.01
C ALA A 63 -30.18 -14.50 -9.29
N GLU A 64 -30.84 -13.34 -9.28
CA GLU A 64 -30.18 -12.04 -9.45
C GLU A 64 -30.81 -10.98 -8.53
N LEU A 65 -30.00 -10.34 -7.69
CA LEU A 65 -30.42 -9.35 -6.71
C LEU A 65 -29.67 -8.03 -6.90
N ARG A 66 -30.37 -6.98 -7.37
CA ARG A 66 -29.79 -5.65 -7.57
C ARG A 66 -30.30 -4.63 -6.54
N LEU A 67 -29.44 -4.30 -5.58
CA LEU A 67 -29.66 -3.34 -4.48
C LEU A 67 -28.90 -2.02 -4.68
N MET A 68 -28.42 -1.77 -5.89
CA MET A 68 -27.60 -0.60 -6.29
C MET A 68 -28.25 0.76 -6.02
N ASP A 69 -27.43 1.81 -5.89
CA ASP A 69 -27.87 3.21 -5.71
C ASP A 69 -28.84 3.38 -4.51
N ASN A 70 -28.41 2.95 -3.31
CA ASN A 70 -29.17 3.03 -2.06
C ASN A 70 -28.29 3.55 -0.90
N PHE A 71 -28.74 3.40 0.35
CA PHE A 71 -28.08 3.91 1.56
C PHE A 71 -27.87 2.81 2.61
N ILE A 72 -27.60 1.58 2.16
CA ILE A 72 -27.29 0.45 3.04
C ILE A 72 -25.91 0.72 3.70
N THR A 73 -25.80 0.52 5.01
CA THR A 73 -24.54 0.76 5.77
C THR A 73 -23.84 -0.53 6.21
N THR A 74 -24.59 -1.61 6.41
CA THR A 74 -24.11 -2.82 7.08
C THR A 74 -24.75 -4.06 6.46
N LEU A 75 -23.94 -5.05 6.12
CA LEU A 75 -24.38 -6.37 5.63
C LEU A 75 -24.30 -7.41 6.75
N ARG A 76 -25.28 -8.32 6.82
CA ARG A 76 -25.43 -9.27 7.93
C ARG A 76 -25.85 -10.63 7.37
N HIS A 77 -25.33 -11.72 7.92
CA HIS A 77 -25.66 -13.10 7.49
C HIS A 77 -27.17 -13.33 7.21
N ARG A 78 -28.06 -12.95 8.14
CA ARG A 78 -29.53 -13.04 7.98
C ARG A 78 -30.14 -12.36 6.75
N ASP A 79 -29.43 -11.39 6.17
CA ASP A 79 -29.91 -10.63 5.00
C ASP A 79 -29.86 -11.51 3.74
N PHE A 80 -28.79 -12.29 3.58
CA PHE A 80 -28.58 -13.20 2.43
C PHE A 80 -28.74 -14.69 2.77
N ALA A 81 -29.01 -15.04 4.04
CA ALA A 81 -29.13 -16.42 4.49
C ALA A 81 -30.11 -17.28 3.67
N ASN A 82 -29.72 -18.53 3.41
CA ASN A 82 -30.41 -19.53 2.57
C ASN A 82 -30.68 -19.09 1.11
N MET A 83 -29.96 -18.13 0.54
CA MET A 83 -30.08 -17.72 -0.87
C MET A 83 -29.13 -18.50 -1.79
N THR A 84 -29.13 -19.83 -1.71
CA THR A 84 -28.17 -20.69 -2.42
C THR A 84 -28.19 -20.49 -3.94
N SER A 85 -29.38 -20.29 -4.54
CA SER A 85 -29.55 -20.09 -5.98
C SER A 85 -29.14 -18.71 -6.52
N LEU A 86 -28.56 -17.83 -5.70
CA LEU A 86 -28.20 -16.46 -6.09
C LEU A 86 -26.87 -16.44 -6.86
N ILE A 87 -26.93 -16.09 -8.14
CA ILE A 87 -25.78 -16.10 -9.06
C ILE A 87 -25.12 -14.71 -9.15
N HIS A 88 -25.92 -13.63 -9.16
CA HIS A 88 -25.42 -12.25 -9.25
C HIS A 88 -25.97 -11.37 -8.10
N LEU A 89 -25.07 -10.70 -7.37
CA LEU A 89 -25.40 -9.77 -6.29
C LEU A 89 -24.78 -8.39 -6.55
N THR A 90 -25.62 -7.36 -6.73
CA THR A 90 -25.19 -5.99 -6.99
C THR A 90 -25.52 -5.06 -5.81
N LEU A 91 -24.49 -4.67 -5.06
CA LEU A 91 -24.53 -3.73 -3.92
C LEU A 91 -23.87 -2.37 -4.23
N SER A 92 -23.46 -2.15 -5.48
CA SER A 92 -22.87 -0.94 -6.06
C SER A 92 -23.50 0.38 -5.59
N ARG A 93 -22.69 1.40 -5.31
CA ARG A 93 -23.17 2.76 -4.93
C ARG A 93 -24.14 2.71 -3.74
N ASN A 94 -23.65 2.21 -2.62
CA ASN A 94 -24.31 2.28 -1.32
C ASN A 94 -23.41 3.06 -0.33
N THR A 95 -23.65 2.90 0.97
CA THR A 95 -22.84 3.50 2.03
C THR A 95 -22.24 2.41 2.94
N ILE A 96 -22.00 1.21 2.40
CA ILE A 96 -21.63 0.03 3.18
C ILE A 96 -20.22 0.24 3.73
N SER A 97 -20.11 0.32 5.05
CA SER A 97 -18.83 0.45 5.77
C SER A 97 -18.48 -0.78 6.60
N GLN A 98 -19.42 -1.72 6.76
CA GLN A 98 -19.24 -2.94 7.55
C GLN A 98 -19.93 -4.14 6.89
N ILE A 99 -19.18 -5.23 6.77
CA ILE A 99 -19.69 -6.57 6.48
C ILE A 99 -19.56 -7.33 7.80
N LEU A 100 -20.62 -7.97 8.30
CA LEU A 100 -20.47 -8.85 9.46
C LEU A 100 -19.89 -10.21 9.03
N PRO A 101 -19.14 -10.91 9.90
CA PRO A 101 -18.66 -12.26 9.63
C PRO A 101 -19.74 -13.18 9.08
N TYR A 102 -19.38 -14.00 8.09
CA TYR A 102 -20.26 -14.97 7.43
C TYR A 102 -21.46 -14.37 6.70
N ALA A 103 -21.40 -13.07 6.32
CA ALA A 103 -22.48 -12.37 5.62
C ALA A 103 -22.93 -13.06 4.31
N PHE A 104 -22.02 -13.75 3.63
CA PHE A 104 -22.25 -14.40 2.34
C PHE A 104 -22.14 -15.93 2.37
N ALA A 105 -22.02 -16.56 3.55
CA ALA A 105 -21.66 -17.97 3.69
C ALA A 105 -22.58 -18.99 2.98
N ASP A 106 -23.84 -18.62 2.74
CA ASP A 106 -24.83 -19.47 2.08
C ASP A 106 -24.88 -19.27 0.54
N LEU A 107 -24.09 -18.35 -0.02
CA LEU A 107 -24.14 -17.91 -1.42
C LEU A 107 -23.20 -18.75 -2.32
N GLN A 108 -23.34 -20.08 -2.25
CA GLN A 108 -22.40 -21.02 -2.86
C GLN A 108 -22.38 -20.98 -4.40
N ASP A 109 -23.50 -20.67 -5.06
CA ASP A 109 -23.59 -20.54 -6.53
C ASP A 109 -23.30 -19.11 -7.05
N LEU A 110 -22.82 -18.20 -6.19
CA LEU A 110 -22.60 -16.79 -6.56
C LEU A 110 -21.39 -16.64 -7.48
N HIS A 111 -21.62 -16.26 -8.74
CA HIS A 111 -20.58 -15.98 -9.73
C HIS A 111 -20.09 -14.53 -9.71
N ALA A 112 -20.93 -13.55 -9.34
CA ALA A 112 -20.56 -12.13 -9.39
C ALA A 112 -21.03 -11.35 -8.15
N LEU A 113 -20.07 -10.69 -7.48
CA LEU A 113 -20.29 -9.82 -6.33
C LEU A 113 -19.77 -8.41 -6.63
N HIS A 114 -20.69 -7.45 -6.75
CA HIS A 114 -20.35 -6.03 -6.90
C HIS A 114 -20.57 -5.28 -5.59
N LEU A 115 -19.48 -4.85 -4.97
CA LEU A 115 -19.42 -4.00 -3.77
C LEU A 115 -18.84 -2.60 -4.09
N ASP A 116 -18.76 -2.23 -5.36
CA ASP A 116 -18.16 -0.97 -5.82
C ASP A 116 -18.85 0.28 -5.26
N ASN A 117 -18.10 1.40 -5.20
CA ASN A 117 -18.60 2.70 -4.77
C ASN A 117 -19.26 2.65 -3.38
N ASN A 118 -18.53 2.12 -2.38
CA ASN A 118 -18.99 1.96 -1.00
C ASN A 118 -18.00 2.64 -0.03
N ARG A 119 -17.92 2.17 1.22
CA ARG A 119 -17.12 2.75 2.31
C ARG A 119 -16.38 1.67 3.10
N LEU A 120 -16.10 0.52 2.49
CA LEU A 120 -15.36 -0.58 3.10
C LEU A 120 -13.92 -0.15 3.38
N THR A 121 -13.41 -0.42 4.58
CA THR A 121 -12.06 -0.01 5.00
C THR A 121 -11.09 -1.17 5.21
N VAL A 122 -11.58 -2.37 5.55
CA VAL A 122 -10.78 -3.59 5.78
C VAL A 122 -11.55 -4.80 5.25
N LEU A 123 -10.83 -5.82 4.78
CA LEU A 123 -11.40 -7.09 4.33
C LEU A 123 -10.76 -8.27 5.08
N ASP A 124 -11.47 -8.82 6.07
CA ASP A 124 -11.04 -9.96 6.89
C ASP A 124 -11.51 -11.30 6.28
N ASP A 125 -10.86 -12.40 6.64
CA ASP A 125 -11.13 -13.77 6.14
C ASP A 125 -12.62 -14.15 6.18
N THR A 126 -13.33 -13.73 7.24
CA THR A 126 -14.74 -14.07 7.47
C THR A 126 -15.74 -13.24 6.64
N HIS A 127 -15.29 -12.22 5.91
CA HIS A 127 -16.19 -11.33 5.16
C HIS A 127 -16.66 -11.93 3.83
N LEU A 128 -15.80 -12.67 3.11
CA LEU A 128 -16.10 -13.28 1.80
C LEU A 128 -16.22 -14.81 1.85
N GLN A 129 -16.16 -15.41 3.03
CA GLN A 129 -16.24 -16.84 3.22
C GLN A 129 -17.56 -17.45 2.70
N GLY A 130 -17.48 -18.61 2.06
CA GLY A 130 -18.55 -19.37 1.42
C GLY A 130 -18.72 -19.15 -0.09
N LEU A 131 -17.99 -18.19 -0.67
CA LEU A 131 -18.14 -17.75 -2.07
C LEU A 131 -17.39 -18.63 -3.09
N VAL A 132 -17.50 -19.96 -2.97
CA VAL A 132 -16.64 -20.93 -3.67
C VAL A 132 -16.68 -20.87 -5.21
N ASN A 133 -17.81 -20.47 -5.82
CA ASN A 133 -17.95 -20.36 -7.29
C ASN A 133 -17.71 -18.93 -7.83
N LEU A 134 -17.17 -18.01 -7.04
CA LEU A 134 -17.03 -16.61 -7.41
C LEU A 134 -16.05 -16.41 -8.59
N ARG A 135 -16.51 -15.71 -9.63
CA ARG A 135 -15.75 -15.38 -10.85
C ARG A 135 -15.39 -13.90 -10.93
N HIS A 136 -16.31 -13.02 -10.50
CA HIS A 136 -16.12 -11.57 -10.55
C HIS A 136 -16.27 -10.96 -9.14
N LEU A 137 -15.20 -10.35 -8.64
CA LEU A 137 -15.18 -9.63 -7.37
C LEU A 137 -14.82 -8.16 -7.62
N ILE A 138 -15.82 -7.29 -7.57
CA ILE A 138 -15.68 -5.86 -7.86
C ILE A 138 -15.79 -5.06 -6.56
N LEU A 139 -14.65 -4.57 -6.06
CA LEU A 139 -14.48 -3.84 -4.80
C LEU A 139 -14.02 -2.38 -5.02
N SER A 140 -14.05 -1.89 -6.26
CA SER A 140 -13.52 -0.58 -6.64
C SER A 140 -14.26 0.62 -6.05
N ASN A 141 -13.60 1.78 -5.99
CA ASN A 141 -14.10 2.99 -5.33
C ASN A 141 -14.56 2.72 -3.87
N ASN A 142 -13.68 2.11 -3.07
CA ASN A 142 -13.89 1.90 -1.64
C ASN A 142 -12.81 2.67 -0.84
N GLN A 143 -12.54 2.28 0.40
CA GLN A 143 -11.56 2.91 1.29
C GLN A 143 -10.62 1.86 1.90
N LEU A 144 -10.48 0.69 1.26
CA LEU A 144 -9.71 -0.45 1.74
C LEU A 144 -8.25 -0.05 1.93
N HIS A 145 -7.70 -0.25 3.13
CA HIS A 145 -6.29 -0.01 3.44
C HIS A 145 -5.57 -1.28 3.95
N SER A 146 -6.32 -2.36 4.16
CA SER A 146 -5.81 -3.69 4.52
C SER A 146 -6.76 -4.77 4.03
N ILE A 147 -6.20 -5.89 3.59
CA ILE A 147 -6.89 -7.11 3.17
C ILE A 147 -6.13 -8.28 3.80
N SER A 148 -6.83 -9.16 4.51
CA SER A 148 -6.25 -10.34 5.16
C SER A 148 -5.85 -11.42 4.16
N GLU A 149 -4.81 -12.20 4.46
CA GLU A 149 -4.29 -13.26 3.60
C GLU A 149 -5.35 -14.30 3.22
N GLY A 150 -6.25 -14.66 4.15
CA GLY A 150 -7.33 -15.62 3.93
C GLY A 150 -8.55 -15.07 3.18
N ALA A 151 -8.62 -13.76 2.92
CA ALA A 151 -9.83 -13.11 2.38
C ALA A 151 -10.25 -13.57 0.97
N PHE A 152 -9.36 -14.24 0.22
CA PHE A 152 -9.63 -14.79 -1.12
C PHE A 152 -9.53 -16.32 -1.19
N GLN A 153 -9.33 -17.00 -0.06
CA GLN A 153 -8.96 -18.43 0.02
C GLN A 153 -10.00 -19.39 -0.56
N ASP A 154 -11.28 -19.03 -0.54
CA ASP A 154 -12.39 -19.90 -0.96
C ASP A 154 -12.57 -19.98 -2.48
N PHE A 155 -11.99 -19.06 -3.27
CA PHE A 155 -12.25 -18.92 -4.72
C PHE A 155 -10.97 -18.84 -5.59
N LEU A 156 -9.86 -19.40 -5.12
CA LEU A 156 -8.56 -19.36 -5.82
C LEU A 156 -8.60 -19.98 -7.23
N GLU A 157 -9.35 -21.08 -7.40
CA GLU A 157 -9.48 -21.78 -8.68
C GLU A 157 -10.57 -21.18 -9.60
N THR A 158 -11.48 -20.36 -9.05
CA THR A 158 -12.71 -19.93 -9.71
C THR A 158 -12.72 -18.46 -10.13
N LEU A 159 -11.93 -17.61 -9.47
CA LEU A 159 -11.90 -16.17 -9.76
C LEU A 159 -11.28 -15.86 -11.13
N GLU A 160 -11.97 -15.06 -11.93
CA GLU A 160 -11.61 -14.65 -13.29
C GLU A 160 -11.33 -13.14 -13.39
N ASP A 161 -11.88 -12.32 -12.49
CA ASP A 161 -11.88 -10.86 -12.56
C ASP A 161 -11.86 -10.25 -11.15
N LEU A 162 -10.77 -9.58 -10.80
CA LEU A 162 -10.56 -8.93 -9.50
C LEU A 162 -10.29 -7.45 -9.68
N ASP A 163 -11.22 -6.61 -9.22
CA ASP A 163 -11.13 -5.16 -9.28
C ASP A 163 -11.05 -4.55 -7.88
N LEU A 164 -9.85 -4.12 -7.50
CA LEU A 164 -9.53 -3.42 -6.25
C LEU A 164 -9.22 -1.94 -6.49
N SER A 165 -9.52 -1.40 -7.68
CA SER A 165 -9.14 -0.04 -8.09
C SER A 165 -9.75 1.06 -7.21
N TYR A 166 -9.09 2.23 -7.13
CA TYR A 166 -9.52 3.37 -6.31
C TYR A 166 -9.79 2.99 -4.85
N ASN A 167 -8.75 2.50 -4.18
CA ASN A 167 -8.73 2.19 -2.75
C ASN A 167 -7.47 2.82 -2.10
N ASN A 168 -7.19 2.51 -0.84
CA ASN A 168 -6.04 3.02 -0.08
C ASN A 168 -4.99 1.93 0.20
N LEU A 169 -4.92 0.88 -0.63
CA LEU A 169 -4.07 -0.29 -0.36
C LEU A 169 -2.60 0.10 -0.50
N VAL A 170 -1.85 0.00 0.60
CA VAL A 170 -0.38 0.14 0.63
C VAL A 170 0.30 -1.19 0.26
N ASP A 171 -0.38 -2.30 0.53
CA ASP A 171 0.04 -3.65 0.20
C ASP A 171 -1.18 -4.55 -0.11
N VAL A 172 -0.94 -5.73 -0.68
CA VAL A 172 -1.94 -6.71 -1.12
C VAL A 172 -1.48 -8.10 -0.63
N PRO A 173 -2.36 -9.06 -0.28
CA PRO A 173 -1.96 -10.42 0.05
C PRO A 173 -1.39 -11.17 -1.17
N TRP A 174 -0.13 -10.89 -1.49
CA TRP A 174 0.55 -11.31 -2.71
C TRP A 174 0.60 -12.82 -2.90
N GLU A 175 0.93 -13.57 -1.84
CA GLU A 175 0.95 -15.04 -1.87
C GLU A 175 -0.41 -15.61 -2.29
N THR A 176 -1.50 -15.08 -1.73
CA THR A 176 -2.87 -15.48 -2.08
C THR A 176 -3.23 -15.07 -3.52
N VAL A 177 -2.76 -13.89 -3.98
CA VAL A 177 -2.94 -13.43 -5.38
C VAL A 177 -2.17 -14.31 -6.37
N ALA A 178 -0.97 -14.80 -6.02
CA ALA A 178 -0.17 -15.70 -6.85
C ALA A 178 -0.81 -17.09 -7.07
N LEU A 179 -1.81 -17.45 -6.25
CA LEU A 179 -2.58 -18.68 -6.35
C LEU A 179 -3.87 -18.56 -7.19
N LEU A 180 -4.22 -17.35 -7.68
CA LEU A 180 -5.41 -17.08 -8.50
C LEU A 180 -5.29 -17.63 -9.94
N ALA A 181 -5.07 -18.93 -10.10
CA ALA A 181 -4.73 -19.57 -11.38
C ALA A 181 -5.79 -19.40 -12.51
N SER A 182 -6.98 -18.90 -12.19
CA SER A 182 -8.04 -18.58 -13.16
C SER A 182 -8.15 -17.11 -13.58
N VAL A 183 -7.40 -16.20 -12.96
CA VAL A 183 -7.60 -14.76 -13.16
C VAL A 183 -7.23 -14.31 -14.60
N ASN A 184 -8.16 -13.61 -15.24
CA ASN A 184 -8.03 -13.01 -16.57
C ASN A 184 -7.76 -11.50 -16.49
N THR A 185 -8.32 -10.82 -15.49
CA THR A 185 -8.15 -9.38 -15.23
C THR A 185 -7.83 -9.14 -13.76
N LEU A 186 -6.77 -8.36 -13.51
CA LEU A 186 -6.41 -7.85 -12.18
C LEU A 186 -6.23 -6.33 -12.26
N SER A 187 -7.12 -5.58 -11.59
CA SER A 187 -7.12 -4.12 -11.56
C SER A 187 -6.76 -3.63 -10.15
N LEU A 188 -5.59 -3.02 -10.02
CA LEU A 188 -5.02 -2.48 -8.78
C LEU A 188 -4.83 -0.95 -8.86
N ASP A 189 -5.35 -0.29 -9.88
CA ASP A 189 -5.06 1.11 -10.15
C ASP A 189 -5.61 2.08 -9.08
N HIS A 190 -5.00 3.26 -8.98
CA HIS A 190 -5.38 4.31 -8.02
C HIS A 190 -5.38 3.81 -6.56
N ASN A 191 -4.31 3.10 -6.18
CA ASN A 191 -4.00 2.66 -4.83
C ASN A 191 -2.69 3.32 -4.32
N LEU A 192 -2.11 2.79 -3.24
CA LEU A 192 -0.89 3.29 -2.60
C LEU A 192 0.26 2.26 -2.61
N ILE A 193 0.18 1.24 -3.48
CA ILE A 193 1.08 0.08 -3.48
C ILE A 193 2.53 0.51 -3.76
N GLU A 194 3.46 0.23 -2.85
CA GLU A 194 4.86 0.67 -2.94
C GLU A 194 5.80 -0.27 -3.71
N PHE A 195 5.53 -1.58 -3.67
CA PHE A 195 6.35 -2.61 -4.31
C PHE A 195 5.49 -3.78 -4.82
N VAL A 196 6.10 -4.67 -5.61
CA VAL A 196 5.54 -5.96 -6.03
C VAL A 196 6.64 -7.02 -5.82
N PRO A 197 6.36 -8.19 -5.22
CA PRO A 197 7.35 -9.26 -5.05
C PRO A 197 7.81 -9.87 -6.38
N GLU A 198 9.04 -10.40 -6.41
CA GLU A 198 9.59 -11.03 -7.62
C GLU A 198 8.89 -12.36 -7.95
N GLY A 199 8.60 -12.60 -9.23
CA GLY A 199 7.99 -13.84 -9.71
C GLY A 199 6.52 -14.06 -9.31
N ILE A 200 5.88 -13.10 -8.63
CA ILE A 200 4.53 -13.26 -8.04
C ILE A 200 3.42 -13.51 -9.06
N PHE A 201 3.63 -13.15 -10.34
CA PHE A 201 2.66 -13.37 -11.41
C PHE A 201 2.96 -14.62 -12.26
N SER A 202 4.04 -15.35 -11.98
CA SER A 202 4.51 -16.50 -12.76
C SER A 202 3.41 -17.54 -13.05
N ASN A 203 2.56 -17.82 -12.06
CA ASN A 203 1.48 -18.82 -12.14
C ASN A 203 0.22 -18.32 -12.87
N LEU A 204 0.09 -17.01 -13.11
CA LEU A 204 -1.13 -16.38 -13.61
C LEU A 204 -1.24 -16.49 -15.14
N HIS A 205 -1.13 -17.71 -15.66
CA HIS A 205 -1.01 -18.01 -17.09
C HIS A 205 -2.21 -17.53 -17.94
N LYS A 206 -3.39 -17.35 -17.33
CA LYS A 206 -4.60 -16.82 -18.00
C LYS A 206 -4.66 -15.29 -18.03
N LEU A 207 -3.91 -14.60 -17.18
CA LEU A 207 -3.99 -13.14 -16.99
C LEU A 207 -3.74 -12.42 -18.32
N ALA A 208 -4.72 -11.63 -18.75
CA ALA A 208 -4.73 -10.89 -20.02
C ALA A 208 -4.69 -9.38 -19.80
N ARG A 209 -5.11 -8.89 -18.62
CA ARG A 209 -4.95 -7.49 -18.20
C ARG A 209 -4.44 -7.39 -16.77
N LEU A 210 -3.36 -6.64 -16.58
CA LEU A 210 -2.86 -6.19 -15.28
C LEU A 210 -2.77 -4.66 -15.28
N ASP A 211 -3.61 -3.98 -14.50
CA ASP A 211 -3.53 -2.53 -14.31
C ASP A 211 -2.99 -2.20 -12.93
N MET A 212 -1.90 -1.43 -12.90
CA MET A 212 -1.25 -0.94 -11.68
C MET A 212 -1.03 0.58 -11.74
N THR A 213 -1.80 1.30 -12.57
CA THR A 213 -1.64 2.75 -12.75
C THR A 213 -1.88 3.55 -11.46
N SER A 214 -1.30 4.75 -11.36
CA SER A 214 -1.51 5.69 -10.25
C SER A 214 -1.22 5.16 -8.83
N ASN A 215 -0.21 4.29 -8.68
CA ASN A 215 0.21 3.70 -7.40
C ASN A 215 1.45 4.41 -6.79
N LYS A 216 2.26 3.71 -5.99
CA LYS A 216 3.54 4.20 -5.41
C LYS A 216 4.74 3.36 -5.84
N LEU A 217 4.60 2.54 -6.88
CA LEU A 217 5.63 1.62 -7.35
C LEU A 217 6.89 2.38 -7.78
N LYS A 218 8.00 2.09 -7.10
CA LYS A 218 9.34 2.56 -7.50
C LYS A 218 9.87 1.74 -8.68
N LYS A 219 9.63 0.43 -8.67
CA LYS A 219 10.02 -0.52 -9.73
C LYS A 219 8.96 -1.58 -9.95
N ILE A 220 9.07 -2.30 -11.06
CA ILE A 220 8.34 -3.53 -11.36
C ILE A 220 9.40 -4.63 -11.54
N PRO A 221 9.31 -5.76 -10.81
CA PRO A 221 10.29 -6.84 -10.96
C PRO A 221 10.11 -7.55 -12.31
N PRO A 222 11.17 -8.17 -12.86
CA PRO A 222 11.03 -9.04 -14.03
C PRO A 222 10.22 -10.30 -13.67
N ASP A 223 9.24 -10.64 -14.50
CA ASP A 223 8.38 -11.82 -14.35
C ASP A 223 8.16 -12.48 -15.73
N PRO A 224 8.17 -13.83 -15.84
CA PRO A 224 7.91 -14.54 -17.10
C PRO A 224 6.60 -14.13 -17.79
N LEU A 225 5.59 -13.68 -17.05
CA LEU A 225 4.34 -13.15 -17.58
C LEU A 225 4.56 -12.02 -18.59
N PHE A 226 5.52 -11.12 -18.32
CA PHE A 226 5.74 -9.91 -19.14
C PHE A 226 6.34 -10.22 -20.53
N LEU A 227 6.86 -11.43 -20.75
CA LEU A 227 7.23 -11.91 -22.09
C LEU A 227 6.02 -12.05 -23.04
N ARG A 228 4.79 -12.02 -22.51
CA ARG A 228 3.53 -12.03 -23.29
C ARG A 228 3.06 -10.64 -23.72
N ILE A 229 3.78 -9.56 -23.38
CA ILE A 229 3.44 -8.19 -23.81
C ILE A 229 3.69 -8.05 -25.32
N PRO A 230 2.75 -7.53 -26.12
CA PRO A 230 2.88 -7.47 -27.57
C PRO A 230 3.87 -6.39 -28.02
N VAL A 231 5.07 -6.81 -28.41
CA VAL A 231 6.19 -5.98 -28.88
C VAL A 231 5.84 -5.06 -30.07
N TYR A 232 4.83 -5.42 -30.89
CA TYR A 232 4.30 -4.55 -31.95
C TYR A 232 2.79 -4.77 -32.17
N ALA A 233 1.99 -3.72 -31.98
CA ALA A 233 0.60 -3.64 -32.43
C ALA A 233 0.50 -3.42 -33.96
N LYS A 234 0.95 -4.40 -34.76
CA LYS A 234 0.66 -4.37 -36.21
C LYS A 234 -0.84 -4.47 -36.44
N MET A 235 -1.38 -3.63 -37.33
CA MET A 235 -2.82 -3.52 -37.64
C MET A 235 -3.42 -4.78 -38.32
N LYS A 236 -3.54 -5.88 -37.58
CA LYS A 236 -4.38 -7.07 -37.84
C LYS A 236 -4.26 -8.08 -36.69
N GLY A 237 -5.06 -7.87 -35.64
CA GLY A 237 -5.28 -8.85 -34.57
C GLY A 237 -4.07 -9.15 -33.69
N SER A 238 -3.99 -8.49 -32.53
CA SER A 238 -3.15 -8.94 -31.42
C SER A 238 -3.46 -10.42 -31.09
N PRO A 239 -2.47 -11.25 -30.74
CA PRO A 239 -2.74 -12.64 -30.37
C PRO A 239 -3.63 -12.67 -29.11
N LEU A 240 -4.56 -13.63 -29.05
CA LEU A 240 -5.54 -13.77 -27.97
C LEU A 240 -4.93 -14.00 -26.57
N THR A 241 -3.63 -14.26 -26.50
CA THR A 241 -2.83 -14.48 -25.28
C THR A 241 -1.98 -13.27 -24.87
N ALA A 242 -2.06 -12.15 -25.59
CA ALA A 242 -1.30 -10.93 -25.29
C ALA A 242 -1.66 -10.34 -23.92
N LEU A 243 -0.64 -9.97 -23.13
CA LEU A 243 -0.84 -9.26 -21.88
C LEU A 243 -0.94 -7.75 -22.12
N VAL A 244 -2.02 -7.13 -21.63
CA VAL A 244 -2.13 -5.67 -21.45
C VAL A 244 -1.67 -5.33 -20.04
N LEU A 245 -0.44 -4.83 -19.92
CA LEU A 245 0.08 -4.22 -18.69
C LEU A 245 -0.17 -2.69 -18.75
N SER A 246 -0.59 -2.08 -17.64
CA SER A 246 -0.62 -0.61 -17.47
C SER A 246 0.10 -0.20 -16.18
N PHE A 247 0.98 0.80 -16.21
CA PHE A 247 1.73 1.23 -15.02
C PHE A 247 2.07 2.74 -14.94
N GLY A 248 1.50 3.57 -15.82
CA GLY A 248 1.63 5.04 -15.75
C GLY A 248 1.12 5.64 -14.43
N GLY A 249 1.58 6.86 -14.11
CA GLY A 249 1.24 7.55 -12.84
C GLY A 249 1.99 7.05 -11.60
N ASN A 250 2.91 6.08 -11.73
CA ASN A 250 3.79 5.62 -10.66
C ASN A 250 5.05 6.48 -10.51
N PRO A 251 5.62 6.61 -9.29
CA PRO A 251 6.84 7.37 -9.02
C PRO A 251 8.10 6.58 -9.36
N LEU A 252 8.27 6.20 -10.63
CA LEU A 252 9.30 5.25 -11.08
C LEU A 252 10.73 5.71 -10.74
N HIS A 253 11.55 4.74 -10.32
CA HIS A 253 12.96 4.86 -10.03
C HIS A 253 13.75 4.20 -11.17
N CYS A 254 14.17 5.04 -12.12
CA CYS A 254 14.67 4.64 -13.44
C CYS A 254 16.17 4.34 -13.42
N ASN A 255 16.56 3.40 -12.57
CA ASN A 255 17.89 2.81 -12.55
C ASN A 255 17.93 1.52 -13.41
N CYS A 256 19.04 0.78 -13.36
CA CYS A 256 19.19 -0.47 -14.11
C CYS A 256 18.12 -1.55 -13.81
N GLU A 257 17.41 -1.50 -12.68
CA GLU A 257 16.36 -2.48 -12.36
C GLU A 257 15.15 -2.36 -13.30
N LEU A 258 14.94 -1.21 -13.94
CA LEU A 258 13.91 -1.01 -14.96
C LEU A 258 14.42 -1.15 -16.41
N VAL A 259 15.69 -1.51 -16.62
CA VAL A 259 16.27 -1.65 -17.97
C VAL A 259 15.57 -2.77 -18.78
N TRP A 260 15.13 -3.84 -18.12
CA TRP A 260 14.38 -4.92 -18.77
C TRP A 260 13.01 -4.44 -19.28
N LEU A 261 12.32 -3.60 -18.51
CA LEU A 261 11.04 -3.01 -18.85
C LEU A 261 11.20 -2.01 -20.00
N ARG A 262 12.29 -1.22 -19.97
CA ARG A 262 12.65 -0.27 -21.03
C ARG A 262 12.96 -0.94 -22.37
N ARG A 263 13.46 -2.19 -22.38
CA ARG A 263 13.71 -3.00 -23.59
C ARG A 263 12.43 -3.47 -24.29
N LEU A 264 11.27 -3.42 -23.62
CA LEU A 264 9.98 -3.66 -24.29
C LEU A 264 9.64 -2.48 -25.20
N THR A 265 9.14 -2.75 -26.41
CA THR A 265 8.56 -1.71 -27.27
C THR A 265 7.04 -1.68 -27.07
N ARG A 266 6.52 -0.53 -26.66
CA ARG A 266 5.11 -0.28 -26.35
C ARG A 266 4.62 1.01 -27.01
N GLU A 267 3.31 1.23 -26.94
CA GLU A 267 2.71 2.56 -27.09
C GLU A 267 2.99 3.37 -25.81
N ASP A 268 3.10 4.69 -25.92
CA ASP A 268 3.54 5.60 -24.85
C ASP A 268 2.33 6.03 -24.00
N ASP A 269 2.17 5.44 -22.81
CA ASP A 269 1.10 5.73 -21.85
C ASP A 269 1.48 6.89 -20.90
N LEU A 270 2.45 7.72 -21.29
CA LEU A 270 2.97 8.89 -20.55
C LEU A 270 3.59 8.53 -19.20
N GLU A 271 4.14 7.32 -19.05
CA GLU A 271 4.87 6.91 -17.84
C GLU A 271 6.10 7.80 -17.64
N THR A 272 6.37 8.20 -16.40
CA THR A 272 7.43 9.20 -16.07
C THR A 272 8.30 8.74 -14.92
N CYS A 273 9.60 9.01 -15.03
CA CYS A 273 10.56 8.78 -13.97
C CYS A 273 10.44 9.87 -12.89
N ALA A 274 10.36 9.48 -11.62
CA ALA A 274 10.45 10.38 -10.47
C ALA A 274 11.89 10.52 -9.94
N SER A 275 12.73 9.51 -10.21
CA SER A 275 14.15 9.46 -9.81
C SER A 275 14.94 8.52 -10.76
N PRO A 276 16.29 8.51 -10.76
CA PRO A 276 17.21 9.46 -10.10
C PRO A 276 17.03 10.91 -10.62
N ARG A 277 17.69 11.88 -9.97
CA ARG A 277 17.44 13.32 -10.21
C ARG A 277 17.62 13.75 -11.66
N ASP A 278 18.57 13.15 -12.36
CA ASP A 278 18.89 13.47 -13.75
C ASP A 278 17.89 12.88 -14.76
N LEU A 279 17.01 11.97 -14.31
CA LEU A 279 15.90 11.42 -15.09
C LEU A 279 14.53 11.90 -14.61
N ALA A 280 14.45 12.57 -13.46
CA ALA A 280 13.19 13.05 -12.88
C ALA A 280 12.42 13.97 -13.84
N GLY A 281 11.14 13.64 -14.08
CA GLY A 281 10.25 14.35 -14.99
C GLY A 281 10.38 14.00 -16.48
N LYS A 282 11.29 13.09 -16.87
CA LYS A 282 11.36 12.56 -18.23
C LYS A 282 10.36 11.41 -18.44
N TYR A 283 9.81 11.30 -19.64
CA TYR A 283 8.97 10.18 -20.05
C TYR A 283 9.82 8.91 -20.21
N PHE A 284 9.39 7.81 -19.60
CA PHE A 284 10.12 6.55 -19.47
C PHE A 284 10.64 6.02 -20.82
N TRP A 285 9.78 5.98 -21.84
CA TRP A 285 10.12 5.49 -23.18
C TRP A 285 11.05 6.42 -23.97
N THR A 286 11.17 7.69 -23.59
CA THR A 286 12.04 8.67 -24.29
C THR A 286 13.50 8.62 -23.82
N ILE A 287 13.75 8.07 -22.64
CA ILE A 287 15.09 7.84 -22.07
C ILE A 287 15.77 6.70 -22.85
N ARG A 288 17.09 6.71 -22.99
CA ARG A 288 17.84 5.65 -23.67
C ARG A 288 18.18 4.52 -22.71
N GLU A 289 18.38 3.31 -23.22
CA GLU A 289 18.80 2.17 -22.39
C GLU A 289 20.12 2.46 -21.64
N GLU A 290 21.05 3.17 -22.29
CA GLU A 290 22.34 3.58 -21.69
C GLU A 290 22.23 4.56 -20.51
N ASP A 291 21.07 5.21 -20.31
CA ASP A 291 20.83 6.13 -19.19
C ASP A 291 20.34 5.40 -17.92
N PHE A 292 19.86 4.15 -18.01
CA PHE A 292 19.34 3.36 -16.87
C PHE A 292 20.50 2.71 -16.09
N VAL A 293 21.26 3.54 -15.38
CA VAL A 293 22.46 3.15 -14.62
C VAL A 293 22.08 2.78 -13.16
N CYS A 294 22.89 1.94 -12.52
CA CYS A 294 22.88 1.67 -11.07
C CYS A 294 24.27 1.98 -10.48
N GLU A 295 24.32 2.40 -9.22
CA GLU A 295 25.56 2.64 -8.48
C GLU A 295 25.87 1.44 -7.54
N PRO A 296 27.06 0.81 -7.64
CA PRO A 296 27.42 -0.31 -6.77
C PRO A 296 27.55 0.12 -5.30
N PRO A 297 27.35 -0.81 -4.35
CA PRO A 297 27.30 -0.48 -2.93
C PRO A 297 28.65 0.05 -2.42
N MET A 298 28.59 1.09 -1.59
CA MET A 298 29.74 1.65 -0.88
C MET A 298 29.48 1.63 0.62
N ILE A 299 30.28 0.87 1.39
CA ILE A 299 30.19 0.86 2.86
C ILE A 299 30.82 2.15 3.41
N THR A 300 29.96 3.10 3.81
CA THR A 300 30.37 4.44 4.29
C THR A 300 30.81 4.46 5.75
N ARG A 301 30.25 3.57 6.59
CA ARG A 301 30.57 3.45 8.01
C ARG A 301 30.42 2.00 8.45
N HIS A 302 31.37 1.49 9.23
CA HIS A 302 31.25 0.19 9.89
C HIS A 302 31.98 0.20 11.24
N THR A 303 31.62 -0.70 12.15
CA THR A 303 32.44 -1.04 13.31
C THR A 303 33.68 -1.79 12.80
N SER A 304 34.90 -1.26 12.97
CA SER A 304 36.11 -1.94 12.49
C SER A 304 36.64 -2.99 13.48
N LYS A 305 36.63 -2.67 14.77
CA LYS A 305 37.00 -3.58 15.86
C LYS A 305 36.15 -3.31 17.10
N MET A 306 35.75 -4.36 17.81
CA MET A 306 34.96 -4.28 19.02
C MET A 306 35.48 -5.24 20.09
N PHE A 307 35.47 -4.81 21.36
CA PHE A 307 35.82 -5.62 22.52
C PHE A 307 34.61 -5.71 23.45
N VAL A 308 34.26 -6.91 23.90
CA VAL A 308 33.10 -7.17 24.77
C VAL A 308 33.44 -8.24 25.80
N MET A 309 32.80 -8.24 26.96
CA MET A 309 32.92 -9.35 27.92
C MET A 309 31.90 -10.46 27.60
N GLU A 310 32.27 -11.71 27.87
CA GLU A 310 31.35 -12.84 27.78
C GLU A 310 30.07 -12.60 28.61
N GLY A 311 28.91 -12.86 27.99
CA GLY A 311 27.60 -12.62 28.56
C GLY A 311 27.02 -11.22 28.33
N GLN A 312 27.77 -10.28 27.73
CA GLN A 312 27.24 -8.96 27.35
C GLN A 312 26.65 -8.95 25.93
N GLU A 313 25.80 -7.95 25.68
CA GLU A 313 25.27 -7.59 24.37
C GLU A 313 26.30 -6.77 23.56
N VAL A 314 26.35 -6.96 22.24
CA VAL A 314 27.21 -6.18 21.33
C VAL A 314 26.52 -5.84 20.02
N SER A 315 26.63 -4.58 19.59
CA SER A 315 26.09 -4.07 18.32
C SER A 315 27.20 -3.83 17.29
N LEU A 316 27.17 -4.61 16.21
CA LEU A 316 28.05 -4.46 15.05
C LEU A 316 27.31 -3.65 13.98
N ARG A 317 27.77 -2.43 13.69
CA ARG A 317 27.10 -1.55 12.73
C ARG A 317 27.78 -1.63 11.38
N CYS A 318 27.00 -1.68 10.32
CA CYS A 318 27.45 -1.50 8.94
C CYS A 318 26.43 -0.62 8.22
N ARG A 319 26.88 0.41 7.51
CA ARG A 319 26.02 1.31 6.73
C ARG A 319 26.62 1.57 5.36
N SER A 320 25.96 1.01 4.36
CA SER A 320 26.19 1.19 2.94
C SER A 320 25.35 2.35 2.37
N VAL A 321 25.68 2.74 1.13
CA VAL A 321 24.87 3.55 0.21
C VAL A 321 25.05 2.98 -1.20
N GLY A 322 24.13 3.26 -2.11
CA GLY A 322 24.15 2.83 -3.51
C GLY A 322 22.80 3.10 -4.18
N ASP A 323 22.69 2.82 -5.47
CA ASP A 323 21.45 2.86 -6.25
C ASP A 323 21.33 1.51 -7.00
N PRO A 324 20.41 0.60 -6.62
CA PRO A 324 19.41 0.72 -5.55
C PRO A 324 20.02 0.79 -4.15
N GLU A 325 19.20 1.20 -3.16
CA GLU A 325 19.62 1.18 -1.74
C GLU A 325 19.98 -0.26 -1.31
N PRO A 326 21.23 -0.52 -0.90
CA PRO A 326 21.76 -1.88 -0.82
C PRO A 326 21.36 -2.64 0.46
N THR A 327 20.87 -3.87 0.26
CA THR A 327 20.62 -4.84 1.34
C THR A 327 21.91 -5.22 2.05
N THR A 328 21.86 -5.36 3.38
CA THR A 328 23.04 -5.69 4.20
C THR A 328 22.85 -7.03 4.90
N HIS A 329 23.83 -7.92 4.73
CA HIS A 329 23.90 -9.22 5.34
C HIS A 329 25.20 -9.37 6.14
N TRP A 330 25.22 -10.31 7.09
CA TRP A 330 26.36 -10.57 7.94
C TRP A 330 26.81 -12.02 7.85
N VAL A 331 28.12 -12.24 7.77
CA VAL A 331 28.76 -13.55 7.78
C VAL A 331 29.59 -13.69 9.05
N SER A 332 29.44 -14.83 9.74
CA SER A 332 30.14 -15.17 10.97
C SER A 332 31.61 -15.57 10.74
N PRO A 333 32.46 -15.61 11.80
CA PRO A 333 33.84 -16.08 11.68
C PRO A 333 34.02 -17.52 11.17
N ASP A 334 32.98 -18.36 11.26
CA ASP A 334 32.93 -19.71 10.70
C ASP A 334 32.26 -19.78 9.30
N GLY A 335 32.09 -18.65 8.62
CA GLY A 335 31.68 -18.56 7.22
C GLY A 335 30.19 -18.75 6.95
N LYS A 336 29.32 -18.61 7.95
CA LYS A 336 27.86 -18.80 7.82
C LYS A 336 27.12 -17.47 7.76
N LEU A 337 26.04 -17.44 6.98
CA LEU A 337 25.14 -16.29 6.96
C LEU A 337 24.38 -16.19 8.30
N ILE A 338 24.30 -14.98 8.85
CA ILE A 338 23.64 -14.70 10.13
C ILE A 338 22.23 -14.17 9.86
N GLY A 339 21.24 -14.95 10.31
CA GLY A 339 19.83 -14.55 10.36
C GLY A 339 19.37 -14.16 11.77
N ASN A 340 18.09 -13.83 11.88
CA ASN A 340 17.45 -13.55 13.16
C ASN A 340 17.25 -14.84 13.97
N THR A 341 17.71 -14.83 15.21
CA THR A 341 17.62 -15.97 16.15
C THR A 341 17.32 -15.46 17.56
N SER A 342 17.20 -16.36 18.55
CA SER A 342 17.10 -15.99 19.97
C SER A 342 18.37 -15.31 20.54
N ARG A 343 19.44 -15.17 19.75
CA ARG A 343 20.72 -14.59 20.17
C ARG A 343 21.24 -13.49 19.23
N THR A 344 20.74 -13.41 18.00
CA THR A 344 21.20 -12.50 16.94
C THR A 344 20.03 -11.77 16.29
N THR A 345 20.16 -10.48 16.06
CA THR A 345 19.16 -9.67 15.36
C THR A 345 19.84 -8.80 14.31
N CYS A 346 19.50 -9.04 13.04
CA CYS A 346 19.88 -8.22 11.90
C CYS A 346 18.78 -7.18 11.64
N TYR A 347 19.18 -5.93 11.47
CA TYR A 347 18.29 -4.79 11.23
C TYR A 347 18.41 -4.28 9.80
N GLU A 348 17.31 -3.74 9.26
CA GLU A 348 17.25 -3.09 7.93
C GLU A 348 18.29 -1.96 7.78
N ASN A 349 18.67 -1.31 8.89
CA ASN A 349 19.72 -0.28 8.91
C ASN A 349 21.16 -0.82 8.76
N GLY A 350 21.32 -2.13 8.54
CA GLY A 350 22.59 -2.83 8.36
C GLY A 350 23.32 -3.24 9.63
N SER A 351 22.74 -3.03 10.81
CA SER A 351 23.33 -3.46 12.09
C SER A 351 23.01 -4.92 12.41
N LEU A 352 23.94 -5.59 13.09
CA LEU A 352 23.78 -6.90 13.72
C LEU A 352 24.03 -6.76 15.22
N ASP A 353 23.01 -7.04 16.02
CA ASP A 353 23.13 -7.10 17.48
C ASP A 353 23.20 -8.56 17.92
N ILE A 354 24.17 -8.86 18.80
CA ILE A 354 24.38 -10.17 19.41
C ILE A 354 24.05 -10.03 20.90
N LEU A 355 22.88 -10.52 21.30
CA LEU A 355 22.28 -10.31 22.63
C LEU A 355 23.08 -10.98 23.77
N THR A 356 23.84 -12.02 23.45
CA THR A 356 24.76 -12.67 24.39
C THR A 356 26.01 -13.12 23.63
N ALA A 357 27.09 -12.36 23.79
CA ALA A 357 28.40 -12.68 23.26
C ALA A 357 29.03 -13.84 24.06
N THR A 358 29.61 -14.81 23.35
CA THR A 358 30.33 -15.96 23.89
C THR A 358 31.76 -15.96 23.38
N VAL A 359 32.70 -16.61 24.08
CA VAL A 359 34.10 -16.68 23.61
C VAL A 359 34.24 -17.31 22.21
N LYS A 360 33.26 -18.12 21.77
CA LYS A 360 33.20 -18.71 20.42
C LYS A 360 32.88 -17.70 19.30
N ASP A 361 32.31 -16.55 19.64
CA ASP A 361 32.03 -15.47 18.67
C ASP A 361 33.28 -14.63 18.36
N SER A 362 34.39 -14.83 19.10
CA SER A 362 35.62 -14.06 18.89
C SER A 362 36.25 -14.39 17.53
N GLY A 363 36.33 -13.41 16.65
CA GLY A 363 36.82 -13.57 15.27
C GLY A 363 36.44 -12.41 14.36
N VAL A 364 36.59 -12.59 13.04
CA VAL A 364 36.22 -11.58 12.04
C VAL A 364 34.83 -11.90 11.48
N PHE A 365 33.87 -11.04 11.77
CA PHE A 365 32.60 -10.99 11.05
C PHE A 365 32.80 -10.23 9.75
N THR A 366 32.04 -10.56 8.71
CA THR A 366 32.04 -9.78 7.46
C THR A 366 30.66 -9.20 7.21
N CYS A 367 30.55 -7.88 7.16
CA CYS A 367 29.40 -7.21 6.56
C CYS A 367 29.50 -7.36 5.03
N ILE A 368 28.40 -7.75 4.39
CA ILE A 368 28.25 -7.77 2.94
C ILE A 368 27.06 -6.87 2.60
N ALA A 369 27.31 -5.80 1.84
CA ALA A 369 26.27 -4.95 1.27
C ALA A 369 26.13 -5.27 -0.22
N SER A 370 24.91 -5.53 -0.68
CA SER A 370 24.60 -5.99 -2.05
C SER A 370 23.49 -5.15 -2.69
N ASN A 371 23.58 -4.92 -4.00
CA ASN A 371 22.48 -4.40 -4.83
C ASN A 371 22.62 -4.90 -6.29
N ALA A 372 21.73 -4.44 -7.18
CA ALA A 372 21.71 -4.82 -8.59
C ALA A 372 22.99 -4.49 -9.40
N ALA A 373 23.86 -3.60 -8.90
CA ALA A 373 25.15 -3.27 -9.53
C ALA A 373 26.35 -4.03 -8.92
N GLY A 374 26.20 -4.74 -7.81
CA GLY A 374 27.26 -5.59 -7.25
C GLY A 374 27.26 -5.67 -5.72
N GLU A 375 28.42 -6.03 -5.17
CA GLU A 375 28.63 -6.24 -3.73
C GLU A 375 29.85 -5.49 -3.20
N ALA A 376 29.81 -5.10 -1.93
CA ALA A 376 30.93 -4.54 -1.19
C ALA A 376 30.98 -5.17 0.22
N THR A 377 32.18 -5.42 0.72
CA THR A 377 32.39 -6.13 1.99
C THR A 377 33.27 -5.34 2.95
N ALA A 378 33.00 -5.47 4.25
CA ALA A 378 33.79 -4.86 5.31
C ALA A 378 34.02 -5.86 6.46
N PRO A 379 35.28 -6.18 6.82
CA PRO A 379 35.58 -7.02 7.96
C PRO A 379 35.42 -6.26 9.28
N VAL A 380 34.96 -6.96 10.31
CA VAL A 380 34.65 -6.44 11.64
C VAL A 380 35.22 -7.41 12.68
N GLU A 381 36.29 -7.01 13.36
CA GLU A 381 36.95 -7.88 14.35
C GLU A 381 36.26 -7.79 15.71
N LEU A 382 35.58 -8.86 16.14
CA LEU A 382 35.01 -8.99 17.48
C LEU A 382 35.97 -9.77 18.39
N VAL A 383 36.28 -9.21 19.55
CA VAL A 383 37.07 -9.87 20.60
C VAL A 383 36.20 -10.05 21.84
N VAL A 384 35.91 -11.29 22.22
CA VAL A 384 35.10 -11.62 23.40
C VAL A 384 36.00 -12.12 24.53
N ASN A 385 36.12 -11.31 25.58
CA ASN A 385 36.95 -11.61 26.75
C ASN A 385 36.17 -12.47 27.78
N PRO A 386 36.74 -13.58 28.29
CA PRO A 386 36.10 -14.39 29.34
C PRO A 386 35.80 -13.58 30.60
N SER A 387 34.68 -13.86 31.26
CA SER A 387 34.27 -13.14 32.48
C SER A 387 35.12 -13.55 33.70
N PRO A 388 35.74 -12.60 34.44
CA PRO A 388 36.69 -12.92 35.50
C PRO A 388 36.01 -13.25 36.84
N HIS A 389 35.50 -14.48 36.99
CA HIS A 389 34.98 -14.98 38.26
C HIS A 389 35.60 -16.32 38.73
N TYR A 390 36.58 -16.16 39.64
CA TYR A 390 36.84 -16.99 40.81
C TYR A 390 37.28 -18.46 40.63
N ASN A 391 38.60 -18.70 40.74
CA ASN A 391 39.18 -20.01 41.00
C ASN A 391 39.46 -20.13 42.53
N PRO A 392 39.03 -21.21 43.23
CA PRO A 392 38.96 -21.19 44.71
C PRO A 392 40.28 -21.58 45.43
N LYS A 393 40.53 -20.91 46.57
CA LYS A 393 41.70 -21.02 47.47
C LYS A 393 42.95 -20.35 46.87
N VAL A 394 43.78 -19.59 47.60
CA VAL A 394 44.12 -19.57 49.05
C VAL A 394 44.40 -18.13 49.51
N GLU A 395 44.04 -17.75 50.74
CA GLU A 395 44.75 -16.70 51.49
C GLU A 395 44.58 -16.90 53.04
N PRO A 396 45.60 -16.61 53.89
CA PRO A 396 45.57 -16.89 55.34
C PRO A 396 45.27 -15.66 56.25
N GLU A 397 45.34 -15.90 57.56
CA GLU A 397 44.99 -15.05 58.72
C GLU A 397 45.49 -13.57 58.75
N PRO A 398 44.82 -12.68 59.53
CA PRO A 398 45.02 -11.22 59.49
C PRO A 398 46.01 -10.64 60.52
N GLY A 399 46.39 -9.36 60.35
CA GLY A 399 47.15 -8.55 61.30
C GLY A 399 46.43 -7.23 61.70
N PRO A 400 46.46 -6.78 62.97
CA PRO A 400 45.62 -5.67 63.47
C PRO A 400 46.36 -4.35 63.75
N SER A 401 45.62 -3.25 64.00
CA SER A 401 46.03 -2.09 64.83
C SER A 401 44.83 -1.19 65.21
N ASP A 402 44.93 -0.54 66.37
CA ASP A 402 43.79 0.00 67.12
C ASP A 402 43.49 1.52 66.97
N MET A 403 42.31 1.88 67.53
CA MET A 403 41.77 3.13 68.11
C MET A 403 42.75 4.18 68.72
N PRO A 404 42.32 5.39 69.25
CA PRO A 404 40.95 5.96 69.41
C PRO A 404 40.72 7.52 69.23
N THR A 405 39.43 7.92 69.22
CA THR A 405 38.77 9.13 69.80
C THR A 405 39.10 10.62 69.44
N SER A 406 38.07 11.27 68.84
CA SER A 406 37.27 12.43 69.38
C SER A 406 37.87 13.81 69.73
N ILE A 407 37.32 14.89 69.14
CA ILE A 407 36.47 15.95 69.79
C ILE A 407 36.01 17.03 68.76
N LYS A 408 34.89 17.75 69.02
CA LYS A 408 34.35 18.89 68.23
C LYS A 408 34.97 20.23 68.72
N SER A 409 35.03 21.36 68.00
CA SER A 409 33.95 22.03 67.23
C SER A 409 34.43 23.31 66.48
N ASN A 410 33.53 23.88 65.68
CA ASN A 410 33.45 25.28 65.21
C ASN A 410 34.38 25.86 64.09
N SER A 411 33.74 26.02 62.93
CA SER A 411 33.59 27.25 62.12
C SER A 411 34.73 27.81 61.24
N SER A 412 34.42 27.79 59.93
CA SER A 412 34.90 28.67 58.84
C SER A 412 36.32 28.46 58.28
N GLY A 413 36.41 28.33 56.94
CA GLY A 413 37.58 27.83 56.20
C GLY A 413 37.20 26.70 55.24
N GLY A 414 36.20 26.93 54.38
CA GLY A 414 35.46 25.86 53.70
C GLY A 414 36.15 25.26 52.46
N GLN A 415 36.81 24.12 52.63
CA GLN A 415 37.00 23.12 51.56
C GLN A 415 36.91 21.70 52.12
N SER A 416 35.79 21.00 51.88
CA SER A 416 35.71 19.55 52.09
C SER A 416 34.55 18.91 51.32
N ARG A 417 34.87 17.81 50.63
CA ARG A 417 34.02 16.64 50.33
C ARG A 417 32.50 16.86 50.29
N THR A 418 31.96 17.01 49.08
CA THR A 418 30.53 16.76 48.81
C THR A 418 30.21 15.29 49.06
N GLU A 419 29.33 15.03 50.03
CA GLU A 419 28.83 13.69 50.35
C GLU A 419 27.95 13.13 49.22
N GLN A 420 27.91 11.80 49.14
CA GLN A 420 27.01 11.07 48.25
C GLN A 420 25.53 11.29 48.63
N ARG A 421 24.75 11.94 47.75
CA ARG A 421 23.30 12.16 47.92
C ARG A 421 22.56 11.88 46.61
N VAL A 422 21.24 11.74 46.70
CA VAL A 422 20.36 11.69 45.51
C VAL A 422 20.49 13.02 44.76
N SER A 423 20.54 12.95 43.44
CA SER A 423 20.79 14.09 42.54
C SER A 423 19.90 14.00 41.31
N VAL A 424 19.57 15.15 40.72
CA VAL A 424 18.83 15.26 39.46
C VAL A 424 19.69 16.02 38.45
N SER A 425 19.65 15.57 37.20
CA SER A 425 20.33 16.17 36.05
C SER A 425 19.40 16.12 34.83
N GLU A 426 19.74 16.83 33.75
CA GLU A 426 19.01 16.74 32.46
C GLU A 426 17.50 17.02 32.64
N ILE A 427 17.18 18.04 33.45
CA ILE A 427 15.80 18.51 33.64
C ILE A 427 15.39 19.27 32.38
N THR A 428 14.20 18.95 31.85
CA THR A 428 13.58 19.64 30.72
C THR A 428 12.19 20.17 31.13
N SER A 429 11.37 20.58 30.17
CA SER A 429 9.97 20.92 30.43
C SER A 429 9.06 19.72 30.69
N SER A 430 9.50 18.48 30.42
CA SER A 430 8.66 17.27 30.55
C SER A 430 9.40 16.01 31.04
N SER A 431 10.69 16.10 31.35
CA SER A 431 11.51 14.98 31.85
C SER A 431 12.59 15.42 32.84
N ALA A 432 13.12 14.48 33.62
CA ALA A 432 14.28 14.69 34.48
C ALA A 432 15.01 13.37 34.78
N THR A 433 16.35 13.37 34.73
CA THR A 433 17.18 12.18 35.02
C THR A 433 17.65 12.18 36.48
N ILE A 434 17.29 11.15 37.24
CA ILE A 434 17.61 11.01 38.67
C ILE A 434 18.74 10.00 38.86
N ARG A 435 19.69 10.31 39.74
CA ARG A 435 20.86 9.47 40.07
C ARG A 435 21.05 9.38 41.58
N TRP A 436 21.17 8.17 42.12
CA TRP A 436 21.43 7.94 43.55
C TRP A 436 22.69 7.09 43.78
N PRO A 437 23.39 7.28 44.92
CA PRO A 437 24.61 6.54 45.21
C PRO A 437 24.31 5.06 45.54
N PRO A 438 25.21 4.14 45.16
CA PRO A 438 25.02 2.70 45.39
C PRO A 438 25.02 2.37 46.88
N GLN A 439 23.94 1.77 47.37
CA GLN A 439 23.73 1.48 48.80
C GLN A 439 24.45 0.20 49.25
N ASN A 440 25.78 0.20 49.15
CA ASN A 440 26.65 -0.91 49.57
C ASN A 440 26.59 -1.23 51.08
N HIS A 441 25.83 -0.46 51.88
CA HIS A 441 25.58 -0.69 53.30
C HIS A 441 24.20 -1.28 53.60
N ILE A 442 23.40 -1.59 52.57
CA ILE A 442 22.12 -2.30 52.69
C ILE A 442 22.25 -3.63 51.92
N PRO A 443 22.60 -4.75 52.58
CA PRO A 443 22.58 -6.06 51.94
C PRO A 443 21.13 -6.42 51.55
N GLY A 444 20.94 -7.03 50.38
CA GLY A 444 19.63 -7.56 49.97
C GLY A 444 18.59 -6.55 49.46
N VAL A 445 19.00 -5.38 48.94
CA VAL A 445 18.07 -4.49 48.21
C VAL A 445 17.53 -5.22 46.98
N ARG A 446 16.21 -5.47 46.96
CA ARG A 446 15.51 -6.09 45.82
C ARG A 446 15.17 -5.06 44.74
N MET A 447 14.77 -3.87 45.16
CA MET A 447 14.28 -2.79 44.30
C MET A 447 14.36 -1.43 45.01
N TYR A 448 14.41 -0.35 44.23
CA TYR A 448 14.22 1.01 44.72
C TYR A 448 12.79 1.46 44.43
N GLN A 449 12.18 2.19 45.35
CA GLN A 449 10.91 2.87 45.15
C GLN A 449 11.19 4.37 45.03
N ILE A 450 10.89 4.95 43.88
CA ILE A 450 10.88 6.41 43.70
C ILE A 450 9.47 6.89 44.01
N GLN A 451 9.34 7.86 44.90
CA GLN A 451 8.09 8.55 45.25
C GLN A 451 8.22 10.03 44.90
N TYR A 452 7.20 10.62 44.27
CA TYR A 452 7.20 12.04 43.94
C TYR A 452 5.78 12.63 43.91
N ASN A 453 5.65 13.89 44.29
CA ASN A 453 4.44 14.70 44.17
C ASN A 453 4.79 16.06 43.57
N SER A 454 3.78 16.78 43.07
CA SER A 454 3.97 18.14 42.54
C SER A 454 3.39 19.17 43.51
N SER A 455 3.91 20.39 43.51
CA SER A 455 3.45 21.47 44.40
C SER A 455 1.99 21.92 44.17
N THR A 456 1.35 21.46 43.10
CA THR A 456 -0.07 21.72 42.79
C THR A 456 -1.00 20.51 42.94
N ASP A 457 -0.45 19.30 43.14
CA ASP A 457 -1.18 18.04 43.01
C ASP A 457 -0.94 17.16 44.26
N ASP A 458 -1.95 17.00 45.12
CA ASP A 458 -1.90 16.21 46.38
C ASP A 458 -1.73 14.67 46.17
N ILE A 459 -1.34 14.23 44.97
CA ILE A 459 -1.26 12.82 44.57
C ILE A 459 0.21 12.38 44.59
N LEU A 460 0.56 11.51 45.53
CA LEU A 460 1.88 10.89 45.61
C LEU A 460 1.99 9.75 44.57
N ILE A 461 2.76 9.97 43.52
CA ILE A 461 3.04 8.97 42.48
C ILE A 461 4.27 8.16 42.91
N TYR A 462 4.22 6.84 42.74
CA TYR A 462 5.38 5.97 42.98
C TYR A 462 5.70 5.09 41.77
N ARG A 463 7.00 4.85 41.53
CA ARG A 463 7.50 3.91 40.53
C ARG A 463 8.50 2.94 41.17
N MET A 464 8.39 1.66 40.83
CA MET A 464 9.26 0.59 41.33
C MET A 464 10.37 0.31 40.32
N ILE A 465 11.62 0.41 40.75
CA ILE A 465 12.83 0.35 39.91
C ILE A 465 13.69 -0.85 40.34
N PRO A 466 14.15 -1.72 39.42
CA PRO A 466 15.01 -2.85 39.78
C PRO A 466 16.33 -2.41 40.44
N ALA A 467 16.83 -3.17 41.44
CA ALA A 467 18.04 -2.79 42.19
C ALA A 467 19.33 -2.68 41.35
N SER A 468 19.34 -3.20 40.11
CA SER A 468 20.41 -3.02 39.14
C SER A 468 20.56 -1.57 38.66
N HIS A 469 19.48 -0.79 38.67
CA HIS A 469 19.46 0.58 38.18
C HIS A 469 19.88 1.57 39.26
N LYS A 470 20.77 2.50 38.88
CA LYS A 470 21.31 3.60 39.73
C LYS A 470 21.02 4.99 39.12
N LEU A 471 20.35 4.96 37.96
CA LEU A 471 19.94 6.07 37.13
C LEU A 471 18.51 5.76 36.65
N PHE A 472 17.62 6.74 36.66
CA PHE A 472 16.28 6.59 36.09
C PHE A 472 15.79 7.92 35.53
N MET A 473 15.26 7.91 34.31
CA MET A 473 14.64 9.09 33.69
C MET A 473 13.14 9.10 33.99
N LEU A 474 12.67 10.13 34.68
CA LEU A 474 11.24 10.43 34.73
C LEU A 474 10.84 11.10 33.41
N SER A 475 9.82 10.54 32.78
CA SER A 475 9.05 11.13 31.68
C SER A 475 7.73 11.73 32.19
N ASP A 476 7.01 12.42 31.31
CA ASP A 476 5.61 12.82 31.50
C ASP A 476 5.38 13.81 32.66
N LEU A 477 6.40 14.63 32.96
CA LEU A 477 6.28 15.75 33.90
C LEU A 477 5.53 16.94 33.25
N ALA A 478 4.87 17.74 34.08
CA ALA A 478 4.28 19.01 33.65
C ALA A 478 5.32 20.14 33.72
N SER A 479 5.28 21.07 32.76
CA SER A 479 6.24 22.16 32.64
C SER A 479 6.02 23.28 33.66
N SER A 480 7.09 23.97 34.06
CA SER A 480 7.09 25.06 35.05
C SER A 480 6.49 24.69 36.42
N ARG A 481 6.64 23.44 36.88
CA ARG A 481 6.17 22.98 38.20
C ARG A 481 7.33 22.52 39.09
N ASP A 482 7.15 22.69 40.39
CA ASP A 482 8.03 22.10 41.40
C ASP A 482 7.59 20.67 41.73
N TYR A 483 8.58 19.81 41.95
CA TYR A 483 8.43 18.41 42.32
C TYR A 483 9.35 18.07 43.49
N ASP A 484 8.78 17.53 44.56
CA ASP A 484 9.53 16.89 45.64
C ASP A 484 9.62 15.39 45.36
N LEU A 485 10.83 14.83 45.43
CA LEU A 485 11.10 13.45 45.05
C LEU A 485 11.99 12.75 46.09
N CYS A 486 11.58 11.56 46.53
CA CYS A 486 12.30 10.71 47.46
C CYS A 486 12.58 9.32 46.86
N VAL A 487 13.79 8.80 47.09
CA VAL A 487 14.18 7.43 46.73
C VAL A 487 14.28 6.60 48.00
N LEU A 488 13.60 5.45 48.03
CA LEU A 488 13.67 4.46 49.10
C LEU A 488 14.26 3.15 48.56
N ALA A 489 15.04 2.45 49.36
CA ALA A 489 15.49 1.08 49.09
C ALA A 489 14.53 0.10 49.77
N VAL A 490 14.05 -0.89 49.02
CA VAL A 490 13.24 -2.00 49.52
C VAL A 490 14.13 -3.24 49.62
N TYR A 491 14.24 -3.80 50.82
CA TYR A 491 15.13 -4.91 51.14
C TYR A 491 14.45 -5.89 52.09
N ASP A 492 14.92 -7.13 52.15
CA ASP A 492 14.44 -8.07 53.16
C ASP A 492 15.15 -7.80 54.48
N ASP A 493 14.40 -7.60 55.57
CA ASP A 493 15.01 -7.68 56.90
C ASP A 493 15.31 -9.15 57.22
N GLY A 494 16.59 -9.52 57.16
CA GLY A 494 17.06 -10.91 57.33
C GLY A 494 16.76 -11.55 58.69
N VAL A 495 16.23 -10.78 59.65
CA VAL A 495 15.77 -11.27 60.96
C VAL A 495 14.30 -11.70 60.93
N THR A 496 13.47 -11.07 60.09
CA THR A 496 12.00 -11.25 60.09
C THR A 496 11.42 -11.74 58.76
N THR A 497 12.23 -11.79 57.69
CA THR A 497 11.85 -12.11 56.29
C THR A 497 10.71 -11.28 55.70
N LEU A 498 10.36 -10.17 56.37
CA LEU A 498 9.43 -9.16 55.87
C LEU A 498 10.18 -8.10 55.04
N THR A 499 9.46 -7.48 54.10
CA THR A 499 10.00 -6.42 53.25
C THR A 499 10.07 -5.10 54.03
N ALA A 500 11.28 -4.65 54.30
CA ALA A 500 11.57 -3.38 54.94
C ALA A 500 11.85 -2.30 53.88
N THR A 501 11.58 -1.03 54.23
CA THR A 501 11.93 0.12 53.39
C THR A 501 12.80 1.11 54.15
N ARG A 502 13.79 1.69 53.47
CA ARG A 502 14.71 2.68 54.04
C ARG A 502 14.94 3.83 53.09
N LEU A 503 14.82 5.05 53.56
CA LEU A 503 15.07 6.26 52.77
C LEU A 503 16.55 6.32 52.35
N VAL A 504 16.78 6.48 51.04
CA VAL A 504 18.11 6.72 50.42
C VAL A 504 18.40 8.21 50.32
N GLY A 505 17.36 9.02 50.10
CA GLY A 505 17.41 10.48 50.15
C GLY A 505 16.27 11.13 49.38
N CYS A 506 16.10 12.43 49.55
CA CYS A 506 15.14 13.24 48.80
C CYS A 506 15.81 14.44 48.12
N VAL A 507 15.20 14.95 47.07
CA VAL A 507 15.62 16.10 46.27
C VAL A 507 14.40 16.78 45.67
N GLY A 508 14.31 18.10 45.81
CA GLY A 508 13.31 18.92 45.13
C GLY A 508 13.89 19.51 43.83
N PHE A 509 13.08 19.61 42.78
CA PHE A 509 13.48 20.21 41.50
C PHE A 509 12.30 20.86 40.76
N THR A 510 12.58 21.83 39.90
CA THR A 510 11.59 22.57 39.10
C THR A 510 11.77 22.23 37.62
N THR A 511 10.69 21.88 36.91
CA THR A 511 10.73 21.64 35.45
C THR A 511 10.87 22.94 34.66
N GLU A 512 11.50 22.88 33.49
CA GLU A 512 11.68 24.06 32.65
C GLU A 512 10.36 24.60 32.08
N ARG A 513 10.36 25.87 31.70
CA ARG A 513 9.22 26.51 31.03
C ARG A 513 9.19 26.17 29.55
N GLU A 514 8.17 25.43 29.12
CA GLU A 514 7.86 25.24 27.70
C GLU A 514 7.38 26.58 27.11
N TYR A 515 8.32 27.38 26.61
CA TYR A 515 7.99 28.51 25.74
C TYR A 515 7.49 27.98 24.39
N ARG A 516 6.19 27.67 24.31
CA ARG A 516 5.48 27.56 23.04
C ARG A 516 5.79 28.81 22.21
N HIS A 517 6.49 28.59 21.10
CA HIS A 517 6.86 29.65 20.18
C HIS A 517 5.63 30.12 19.39
N CYS A 518 4.78 30.90 20.05
CA CYS A 518 3.76 31.71 19.42
C CYS A 518 4.46 32.76 18.54
N ARG A 519 4.82 32.36 17.31
CA ARG A 519 5.19 33.31 16.26
C ARG A 519 4.03 34.29 16.11
N PRO A 520 4.23 35.61 16.29
CA PRO A 520 3.19 36.58 15.99
C PRO A 520 2.98 36.59 14.48
N LEU A 521 1.87 36.01 14.01
CA LEU A 521 1.48 36.05 12.60
C LEU A 521 0.89 37.42 12.25
N HIS A 522 1.78 38.39 12.19
CA HIS A 522 1.60 39.72 11.63
C HIS A 522 2.81 39.94 10.70
N ASP A 523 2.71 39.87 9.37
CA ASP A 523 1.55 40.18 8.53
C ASP A 523 1.52 39.32 7.24
N GLN A 524 0.31 38.95 6.78
CA GLN A 524 0.00 38.80 5.36
C GLN A 524 -1.52 38.84 5.08
N PHE A 525 -2.25 39.81 5.67
CA PHE A 525 -3.72 39.91 5.57
C PHE A 525 -4.24 40.43 4.20
N LEU A 526 -3.48 40.15 3.13
CA LEU A 526 -3.78 40.42 1.72
C LEU A 526 -4.03 39.13 0.91
N GLY A 527 -3.56 37.97 1.39
CA GLY A 527 -3.75 36.70 0.68
C GLY A 527 -5.21 36.27 0.59
N GLY A 528 -5.97 36.37 1.69
CA GLY A 528 -7.37 35.94 1.73
C GLY A 528 -8.29 36.73 0.79
N THR A 529 -8.13 38.06 0.73
CA THR A 529 -8.90 38.91 -0.19
C THR A 529 -8.49 38.70 -1.64
N MET A 530 -7.20 38.51 -1.94
CA MET A 530 -6.74 38.13 -3.29
C MET A 530 -7.32 36.79 -3.74
N ILE A 531 -7.30 35.77 -2.88
CA ILE A 531 -7.87 34.43 -3.20
C ILE A 531 -9.38 34.52 -3.46
N ILE A 532 -10.13 35.27 -2.63
CA ILE A 532 -11.58 35.47 -2.83
C ILE A 532 -11.88 36.24 -4.13
N VAL A 533 -11.10 37.28 -4.45
CA VAL A 533 -11.27 38.06 -5.69
C VAL A 533 -10.91 37.23 -6.94
N ILE A 534 -9.79 36.52 -6.92
CA ILE A 534 -9.35 35.66 -8.04
C ILE A 534 -10.35 34.51 -8.23
N GLY A 535 -10.75 33.83 -7.16
CA GLY A 535 -11.79 32.80 -7.20
C GLY A 535 -13.13 33.32 -7.73
N GLY A 536 -13.56 34.50 -7.29
CA GLY A 536 -14.75 35.18 -7.79
C GLY A 536 -14.69 35.50 -9.29
N ILE A 537 -13.55 35.98 -9.79
CA ILE A 537 -13.33 36.26 -11.21
C ILE A 537 -13.36 34.96 -12.03
N ILE A 538 -12.75 33.87 -11.54
CA ILE A 538 -12.78 32.56 -12.19
C ILE A 538 -14.22 32.03 -12.27
N VAL A 539 -14.96 32.03 -11.15
CA VAL A 539 -16.35 31.57 -11.12
C VAL A 539 -17.25 32.42 -12.03
N ALA A 540 -17.10 33.75 -12.01
CA ALA A 540 -17.87 34.64 -12.88
C ALA A 540 -17.57 34.43 -14.37
N SER A 541 -16.30 34.28 -14.76
CA SER A 541 -15.91 34.05 -16.15
C SER A 541 -16.33 32.67 -16.67
N VAL A 542 -16.26 31.63 -15.83
CA VAL A 542 -16.81 30.29 -16.14
C VAL A 542 -18.33 30.35 -16.31
N LEU A 543 -19.07 31.03 -15.44
CA LEU A 543 -20.52 31.20 -15.57
C LEU A 543 -20.92 31.97 -16.85
N VAL A 544 -20.17 33.02 -17.21
CA VAL A 544 -20.37 33.75 -18.48
C VAL A 544 -20.07 32.85 -19.68
N PHE A 545 -19.01 32.04 -19.63
CA PHE A 545 -18.68 31.09 -20.70
C PHE A 545 -19.77 30.01 -20.87
N ILE A 546 -20.27 29.44 -19.77
CA ILE A 546 -21.41 28.52 -19.77
C ILE A 546 -22.65 29.19 -20.36
N PHE A 547 -22.95 30.44 -19.99
CA PHE A 547 -24.09 31.18 -20.55
C PHE A 547 -23.95 31.44 -22.06
N ILE A 548 -22.73 31.76 -22.54
CA ILE A 548 -22.44 31.92 -23.96
C ILE A 548 -22.60 30.59 -24.72
N LEU A 549 -22.15 29.47 -24.15
CA LEU A 549 -22.37 28.13 -24.71
C LEU A 549 -23.87 27.78 -24.76
N LEU A 550 -24.63 28.07 -23.70
CA LEU A 550 -26.08 27.87 -23.66
C LEU A 550 -26.80 28.77 -24.67
N MET A 551 -26.37 30.02 -24.87
CA MET A 551 -26.90 30.90 -25.92
C MET A 551 -26.57 30.37 -27.32
N LYS A 552 -25.33 29.95 -27.59
CA LYS A 552 -24.95 29.31 -28.86
C LYS A 552 -25.78 28.05 -29.12
N TYR A 553 -25.93 27.19 -28.12
CA TYR A 553 -26.75 25.99 -28.20
C TYR A 553 -28.23 26.32 -28.49
N LYS A 554 -28.80 27.33 -27.83
CA LYS A 554 -30.19 27.78 -28.06
C LYS A 554 -30.39 28.39 -29.46
N LEU A 555 -29.40 29.13 -29.98
CA LEU A 555 -29.39 29.62 -31.36
C LEU A 555 -29.28 28.48 -32.39
N HIS A 556 -28.39 27.51 -32.16
CA HIS A 556 -28.25 26.33 -33.02
C HIS A 556 -29.50 25.44 -33.00
N SER A 557 -30.13 25.29 -31.82
CA SER A 557 -31.40 24.58 -31.63
C SER A 557 -32.56 25.26 -32.38
N ASN A 558 -32.62 26.60 -32.37
CA ASN A 558 -33.60 27.35 -33.16
C ASN A 558 -33.39 27.16 -34.68
N HIS A 559 -32.14 27.16 -35.16
CA HIS A 559 -31.83 26.83 -36.56
C HIS A 559 -32.22 25.38 -36.91
N TYR A 560 -32.05 24.43 -36.00
CA TYR A 560 -32.52 23.06 -36.18
C TYR A 560 -34.06 22.98 -36.23
N LYS A 561 -34.78 23.71 -35.37
CA LYS A 561 -36.25 23.76 -35.40
C LYS A 561 -36.78 24.37 -36.71
N GLN A 562 -36.14 25.39 -37.26
CA GLN A 562 -36.51 25.92 -38.58
C GLN A 562 -36.22 24.95 -39.74
N LYS A 563 -35.16 24.12 -39.66
CA LYS A 563 -34.91 23.06 -40.65
C LYS A 563 -35.83 21.85 -40.52
N ALA A 564 -36.27 21.51 -39.30
CA ALA A 564 -37.16 20.37 -39.05
C ALA A 564 -38.62 20.62 -39.49
N ALA A 565 -39.08 21.86 -39.52
CA ALA A 565 -40.48 22.23 -39.75
C ALA A 565 -40.97 22.15 -41.21
N ARG A 566 -40.32 21.38 -42.10
CA ARG A 566 -40.65 21.39 -43.55
C ARG A 566 -40.51 20.06 -44.30
N VAL A 567 -40.75 18.91 -43.65
CA VAL A 567 -40.87 17.60 -44.33
C VAL A 567 -41.98 16.73 -43.73
N THR A 568 -43.19 16.80 -44.31
CA THR A 568 -44.20 15.72 -44.33
C THR A 568 -45.30 16.00 -45.37
N ASN A 569 -45.94 14.93 -45.86
CA ASN A 569 -46.92 14.81 -46.97
C ASN A 569 -46.26 14.33 -48.29
N VAL A 570 -45.92 13.04 -48.41
CA VAL A 570 -46.82 11.86 -48.64
C VAL A 570 -47.33 11.83 -50.09
N CYS A 571 -46.98 10.75 -50.79
CA CYS A 571 -47.21 10.56 -52.23
C CYS A 571 -48.62 10.08 -52.57
N SER A 572 -49.09 10.35 -53.79
CA SER A 572 -49.93 9.42 -54.53
C SER A 572 -49.78 9.55 -56.06
N GLN A 573 -50.02 8.43 -56.76
CA GLN A 573 -50.43 8.29 -58.18
C GLN A 573 -49.52 8.81 -59.34
N THR A 574 -48.73 7.87 -59.88
CA THR A 574 -48.77 7.33 -61.26
C THR A 574 -48.92 8.22 -62.51
N ASN A 575 -48.15 7.82 -63.54
CA ASN A 575 -48.36 8.01 -65.00
C ASN A 575 -48.08 9.38 -65.65
N GLY A 576 -46.88 9.50 -66.23
CA GLY A 576 -46.68 9.67 -67.68
C GLY A 576 -47.06 11.01 -68.38
N GLY A 577 -46.44 11.25 -69.54
CA GLY A 577 -46.87 12.31 -70.47
C GLY A 577 -45.83 13.40 -70.74
N GLN A 578 -45.28 13.39 -71.95
CA GLN A 578 -44.25 14.28 -72.49
C GLN A 578 -44.65 15.77 -72.64
N SER A 579 -43.60 16.59 -72.86
CA SER A 579 -43.54 17.77 -73.76
C SER A 579 -44.04 19.14 -73.28
N GLY A 580 -43.37 20.22 -73.74
CA GLY A 580 -43.89 21.60 -73.66
C GLY A 580 -42.86 22.74 -73.53
N ALA A 581 -42.37 23.25 -74.67
CA ALA A 581 -41.93 24.64 -74.93
C ALA A 581 -41.07 25.45 -73.90
N VAL A 582 -39.81 25.69 -74.30
CA VAL A 582 -39.02 26.93 -74.11
C VAL A 582 -39.52 27.93 -75.20
N PRO A 583 -39.66 29.28 -75.03
CA PRO A 583 -38.54 30.21 -74.73
C PRO A 583 -38.84 31.57 -74.03
N GLY A 584 -37.77 32.36 -73.78
CA GLY A 584 -37.86 33.84 -73.67
C GLY A 584 -37.11 34.50 -72.49
N PRO A 585 -36.05 35.32 -72.74
CA PRO A 585 -35.31 36.03 -71.69
C PRO A 585 -35.48 37.58 -71.75
N PRO A 586 -34.53 38.45 -71.33
CA PRO A 586 -34.73 39.51 -70.33
C PRO A 586 -34.88 40.93 -70.95
N PRO A 587 -34.84 42.06 -70.20
CA PRO A 587 -33.55 42.68 -69.79
C PRO A 587 -33.55 43.69 -68.58
N ARG A 588 -32.33 44.05 -68.10
CA ARG A 588 -31.84 45.42 -67.70
C ARG A 588 -32.55 46.24 -66.58
N SER A 589 -31.92 47.21 -65.88
CA SER A 589 -30.51 47.72 -65.85
C SER A 589 -30.24 48.64 -64.63
N SER A 590 -28.94 48.93 -64.35
CA SER A 590 -28.35 50.18 -63.77
C SER A 590 -28.79 50.67 -62.37
N SER A 591 -27.96 51.31 -61.53
CA SER A 591 -26.49 51.53 -61.38
C SER A 591 -26.27 52.05 -59.92
N SER A 592 -25.19 52.62 -59.37
CA SER A 592 -23.78 53.03 -59.66
C SER A 592 -23.14 53.32 -58.26
N SER A 593 -21.85 53.56 -57.99
CA SER A 593 -20.56 53.77 -58.70
C SER A 593 -19.40 53.46 -57.70
N ALA A 594 -18.22 52.97 -58.12
CA ALA A 594 -16.95 53.69 -58.38
C ALA A 594 -16.33 54.47 -57.18
N SER A 595 -15.01 54.48 -56.93
CA SER A 595 -13.85 54.08 -57.78
C SER A 595 -12.51 53.80 -57.05
N ALA A 596 -11.69 52.90 -57.63
CA ALA A 596 -10.21 52.83 -57.61
C ALA A 596 -9.47 52.48 -56.27
N SER A 597 -8.23 51.95 -56.24
CA SER A 597 -7.22 51.71 -57.31
C SER A 597 -6.45 50.34 -57.18
N LYS A 598 -5.50 50.07 -58.09
CA LYS A 598 -4.67 48.83 -58.31
C LYS A 598 -3.15 49.20 -58.37
N PRO A 599 -2.13 48.33 -58.66
CA PRO A 599 -2.10 46.89 -59.03
C PRO A 599 -1.45 45.99 -57.90
N SER A 600 -0.53 44.99 -57.97
CA SER A 600 0.43 44.42 -58.97
C SER A 600 0.88 42.95 -58.65
N ALA A 601 1.63 42.33 -59.56
CA ALA A 601 2.48 41.10 -59.46
C ALA A 601 3.68 41.29 -60.46
N PRO A 602 4.64 40.35 -60.79
CA PRO A 602 4.82 38.92 -60.43
C PRO A 602 6.32 38.43 -60.25
N LEU A 603 6.53 37.10 -60.22
CA LEU A 603 7.64 36.24 -60.73
C LEU A 603 9.16 36.62 -60.71
N GLY A 604 10.00 35.62 -60.39
CA GLY A 604 11.47 35.50 -60.61
C GLY A 604 12.12 34.65 -59.50
N GLU A 605 12.76 33.47 -59.63
CA GLU A 605 13.77 32.84 -60.54
C GLU A 605 15.23 32.93 -60.00
N ARG A 606 16.00 31.82 -60.14
CA ARG A 606 17.48 31.64 -59.93
C ARG A 606 18.03 31.56 -58.49
N GLN A 607 19.21 30.96 -58.20
CA GLN A 607 20.02 29.88 -58.84
C GLN A 607 21.18 29.47 -57.86
N GLU A 608 21.96 28.45 -58.23
CA GLU A 608 23.33 28.08 -57.77
C GLU A 608 23.51 27.12 -56.57
N GLY A 609 24.56 26.28 -56.69
CA GLY A 609 25.12 25.40 -55.66
C GLY A 609 26.45 25.95 -55.11
N PRO A 610 27.45 25.11 -54.75
CA PRO A 610 27.95 24.05 -55.62
C PRO A 610 28.23 22.68 -54.94
N GLN A 611 28.62 21.68 -55.75
CA GLN A 611 29.21 20.41 -55.32
C GLN A 611 30.75 20.46 -55.41
N ALA A 612 31.46 19.82 -54.47
CA ALA A 612 32.75 19.12 -54.65
C ALA A 612 33.15 18.44 -53.31
N GLN A 613 33.90 17.33 -53.24
CA GLN A 613 34.43 16.45 -54.29
C GLN A 613 34.63 15.02 -53.74
N GLU A 614 34.76 14.03 -54.61
CA GLU A 614 35.01 12.62 -54.26
C GLU A 614 36.48 12.35 -53.86
N GLY A 615 36.71 11.22 -53.19
CA GLY A 615 38.06 10.67 -53.01
C GLY A 615 38.03 9.25 -52.41
N GLY A 616 38.46 8.24 -53.19
CA GLY A 616 38.65 6.88 -52.68
C GLY A 616 39.42 6.00 -53.65
N PHE A 617 40.23 5.06 -53.14
CA PHE A 617 40.79 3.90 -53.85
C PHE A 617 41.55 2.97 -52.87
N GLY A 618 41.48 1.65 -53.09
CA GLY A 618 42.48 0.67 -52.60
C GLY A 618 42.18 -0.11 -51.31
N GLY A 619 42.26 -1.45 -51.38
CA GLY A 619 42.41 -2.37 -50.22
C GLY A 619 43.86 -2.88 -50.09
N PRO A 620 44.15 -4.13 -49.64
CA PRO A 620 43.22 -5.23 -49.32
C PRO A 620 43.59 -6.16 -48.12
N LEU A 621 42.66 -7.09 -47.80
CA LEU A 621 42.87 -8.47 -47.27
C LEU A 621 43.37 -8.74 -45.82
N LYS A 622 42.92 -9.92 -45.33
CA LYS A 622 43.20 -10.63 -44.05
C LYS A 622 42.47 -10.08 -42.81
N GLY A 623 41.89 -10.91 -41.94
CA GLY A 623 41.80 -12.39 -42.00
C GLY A 623 40.73 -12.99 -41.07
N THR A 624 40.45 -14.28 -41.26
CA THR A 624 39.41 -15.06 -40.56
C THR A 624 39.86 -15.64 -39.22
N THR A 625 38.96 -15.64 -38.24
CA THR A 625 38.64 -16.89 -37.50
C THR A 625 37.21 -16.85 -36.94
N VAL A 626 36.40 -17.83 -37.32
CA VAL A 626 35.29 -18.34 -36.51
C VAL A 626 35.82 -19.60 -35.82
N VAL A 627 35.53 -19.78 -34.54
CA VAL A 627 35.77 -21.03 -33.81
C VAL A 627 34.58 -21.30 -32.89
N ASP A 628 33.75 -22.27 -33.26
CA ASP A 628 32.78 -22.88 -32.34
C ASP A 628 33.52 -23.71 -31.30
N LEU A 629 33.05 -23.70 -30.05
CA LEU A 629 33.31 -24.77 -29.08
C LEU A 629 32.05 -25.07 -28.27
N ASN A 630 31.69 -26.35 -28.24
CA ASN A 630 30.58 -26.92 -27.48
C ASN A 630 30.73 -26.70 -25.97
N PRO A 631 29.64 -26.95 -25.22
CA PRO A 631 29.75 -28.04 -24.26
C PRO A 631 28.62 -29.09 -24.38
N GLU A 632 28.95 -30.24 -24.96
CA GLU A 632 28.35 -31.50 -24.52
C GLU A 632 29.21 -32.06 -23.39
N TYR A 633 28.65 -32.27 -22.19
CA TYR A 633 28.83 -33.51 -21.43
C TYR A 633 27.88 -33.53 -20.22
N GLY A 634 26.96 -34.49 -20.20
CA GLY A 634 25.94 -34.62 -19.15
C GLY A 634 25.23 -35.96 -19.26
N LYS A 635 25.96 -37.05 -19.01
CA LYS A 635 25.45 -38.41 -19.23
C LYS A 635 24.33 -38.76 -18.26
N SER A 636 23.23 -39.26 -18.80
CA SER A 636 22.20 -39.97 -18.05
C SER A 636 22.77 -41.23 -17.39
N VAL A 637 22.48 -41.42 -16.11
CA VAL A 637 22.47 -42.73 -15.47
C VAL A 637 21.02 -43.02 -15.08
N LYS A 638 20.48 -44.14 -15.56
CA LYS A 638 19.27 -44.75 -15.01
C LYS A 638 19.67 -45.62 -13.84
N GLU A 639 18.85 -45.65 -12.80
CA GLU A 639 18.75 -46.80 -11.92
C GLU A 639 17.26 -46.97 -11.56
N GLU A 640 16.72 -48.17 -11.81
CA GLU A 640 15.35 -48.57 -11.51
C GLU A 640 15.40 -49.75 -10.52
N ASP A 641 14.30 -49.93 -9.78
CA ASP A 641 13.96 -51.08 -8.92
C ASP A 641 14.68 -51.32 -7.57
N SER A 642 13.95 -50.98 -6.50
CA SER A 642 13.33 -51.96 -5.56
C SER A 642 14.21 -52.97 -4.79
N ILE A 643 14.16 -52.90 -3.44
CA ILE A 643 13.69 -53.97 -2.50
C ILE A 643 13.99 -53.62 -1.02
N SER A 644 13.00 -53.81 -0.12
CA SER A 644 13.00 -53.94 1.37
C SER A 644 14.07 -53.20 2.22
N GLN A 645 13.69 -52.48 3.28
CA GLN A 645 13.01 -53.01 4.48
C GLN A 645 12.06 -52.02 5.16
#